data_AF-A0A1D1YG30-F1
#
_entry.id   AF-A0A1D1YG30-F1
#
_cell.length_a   1.000
_cell.length_b   1.000
_cell.length_c   1.000
_cell.angle_alpha   90.00
_cell.angle_beta   90.00
_cell.angle_gamma   90.00
#
_symmetry.space_group_name_H-M   'P 1'
#
loop_
_entity.id
_entity.type
_entity.pdbx_description
1 polymer ?
#
loop_
_entity_poly.entity_id
_entity_poly.type
_entity_poly.pdbx_seq_one_letter_code
_entity_poly.pdbx_strand_id
1 'polypeptide(L)'
;MSKVEDETKEGDLLYDHFSEREDFWFDFMADTGDGGNSSYAVARLLAQPLIRAKSNGSTHALPRGDLLLIGGDLAYPNPSAFTYERRLFCPFEYALQPPSWYKPEHIAVDKPELPYGVLDLRNYDGPQCFVIPGNHDWFDGLHTFIRYICHKSWLGGWLLPQKKSYFALQLPRGWWIFGLDQALHGDIDVYQFKFFAELSKSKVGENDSVIVMTHEPNWLLDWYWNGSTGKNVSHLICDYLNGRCKLRMAGDLHHYMRHSVIPSEKPAHVQHLLVNGCGGAFLHPTHVFRNFNKFYGTSYECKATYPSYDDSSRIALGNILKFRKKNWQFDFIGGIIYFILVFSMFPQCNLNHILKVDSLSGRLNSFFGTMWSAFLYMLEHSYVSLAGYVVLIIVSLLFVPSKVSRKRQAIIGVLHVSAHMAAALILMLLMELGVEMCIRHRLLATSGYHTLYKWYRSIESEHFPDPTGLRARIERWTFGLYPACIKYLMSAFDIPEVMAVTRSTICKKGFTSLSRGSAIIYYASVFLYFWVFSTPIVSLIFGSYLYICINWLHIHFDEAFSSLRIANYKAFTRFHITQDSDLEVFTLAVDKVPKEWELDHAWDDEPKPPLQMSHLRRFPSKWRAASSPDPLSTVRIVDHFVIQRIVPSQATSS
;
A
#
# COMPACT_ATOMS: atom_id res chain seq x y z
N MET A 1 -17.81 -46.31 17.16
CA MET A 1 -17.39 -45.01 16.62
C MET A 1 -18.35 -44.67 15.49
N SER A 2 -19.32 -43.81 15.77
CA SER A 2 -20.34 -43.37 14.82
C SER A 2 -19.67 -42.57 13.70
N LYS A 3 -19.97 -42.93 12.45
CA LYS A 3 -19.77 -42.05 11.30
C LYS A 3 -20.50 -40.75 11.58
N VAL A 4 -19.78 -39.66 11.72
CA VAL A 4 -20.35 -38.32 11.65
C VAL A 4 -20.62 -38.08 10.17
N GLU A 5 -21.89 -38.12 9.80
CA GLU A 5 -22.37 -37.58 8.54
C GLU A 5 -22.16 -36.07 8.59
N ASP A 6 -21.11 -35.60 7.91
CA ASP A 6 -20.88 -34.17 7.68
C ASP A 6 -21.74 -33.73 6.49
N GLU A 7 -23.06 -33.87 6.64
CA GLU A 7 -24.00 -33.13 5.81
C GLU A 7 -24.00 -31.70 6.36
N THR A 8 -23.23 -30.81 5.72
CA THR A 8 -23.45 -29.37 5.84
C THR A 8 -24.91 -29.10 5.55
N LYS A 9 -25.73 -28.93 6.59
CA LYS A 9 -27.15 -28.57 6.44
C LYS A 9 -27.19 -27.30 5.61
N GLU A 10 -27.89 -27.32 4.48
CA GLU A 10 -28.02 -26.17 3.56
C GLU A 10 -28.35 -24.84 4.27
N GLY A 11 -29.00 -24.91 5.45
CA GLY A 11 -29.35 -23.77 6.29
C GLY A 11 -28.19 -22.98 6.92
N ASP A 12 -26.93 -23.43 6.85
CA ASP A 12 -25.78 -22.67 7.40
C ASP A 12 -25.12 -21.71 6.39
N LEU A 13 -25.36 -21.91 5.08
CA LEU A 13 -24.72 -21.18 3.98
C LEU A 13 -25.69 -20.31 3.18
N LEU A 14 -26.98 -20.67 3.14
CA LEU A 14 -28.02 -19.92 2.45
C LEU A 14 -28.82 -19.07 3.44
N TYR A 15 -28.95 -17.78 3.16
CA TYR A 15 -29.73 -16.83 3.94
C TYR A 15 -30.79 -16.19 3.03
N ASP A 16 -32.08 -16.43 3.33
CA ASP A 16 -33.21 -15.98 2.52
C ASP A 16 -34.11 -14.95 3.21
N HIS A 17 -33.74 -14.50 4.41
CA HIS A 17 -34.57 -13.66 5.26
C HIS A 17 -34.82 -12.25 4.71
N PHE A 18 -34.09 -11.83 3.68
CA PHE A 18 -34.32 -10.57 2.98
C PHE A 18 -35.30 -10.70 1.80
N SER A 19 -35.58 -11.92 1.32
CA SER A 19 -36.28 -12.17 0.04
C SER A 19 -37.68 -11.56 -0.08
N GLU A 20 -38.37 -11.35 1.04
CA GLU A 20 -39.74 -10.81 1.10
C GLU A 20 -39.79 -9.27 1.15
N ARG A 21 -38.65 -8.57 1.22
CA ARG A 21 -38.63 -7.09 1.22
C ARG A 21 -39.02 -6.56 -0.17
N GLU A 22 -39.68 -5.40 -0.22
CA GLU A 22 -40.08 -4.80 -1.50
C GLU A 22 -39.05 -3.81 -2.07
N ASP A 23 -38.37 -3.11 -1.18
CA ASP A 23 -37.34 -2.11 -1.41
C ASP A 23 -36.15 -2.47 -0.50
N PHE A 24 -34.92 -2.49 -1.03
CA PHE A 24 -33.77 -2.95 -0.28
C PHE A 24 -32.48 -2.22 -0.66
N TRP A 25 -31.81 -1.68 0.36
CA TRP A 25 -30.54 -0.99 0.22
C TRP A 25 -29.41 -1.82 0.81
N PHE A 26 -28.28 -1.90 0.11
CA PHE A 26 -27.09 -2.56 0.63
C PHE A 26 -25.81 -1.87 0.17
N ASP A 27 -24.72 -2.09 0.90
CA ASP A 27 -23.43 -1.45 0.67
C ASP A 27 -22.34 -2.50 0.42
N PHE A 28 -21.33 -2.15 -0.38
CA PHE A 28 -20.12 -2.94 -0.62
C PHE A 28 -18.87 -2.08 -0.39
N MET A 29 -17.91 -2.64 0.32
CA MET A 29 -16.55 -2.13 0.42
C MET A 29 -15.54 -3.28 0.49
N ALA A 30 -14.27 -3.03 0.23
CA ALA A 30 -13.20 -4.02 0.41
C ALA A 30 -11.89 -3.33 0.83
N ASP A 31 -10.91 -4.12 1.27
CA ASP A 31 -9.55 -3.68 1.59
C ASP A 31 -9.52 -2.66 2.72
N THR A 32 -10.11 -3.04 3.87
CA THR A 32 -10.06 -2.23 5.11
C THR A 32 -8.70 -2.28 5.80
N GLY A 33 -7.76 -3.07 5.27
CA GLY A 33 -6.59 -3.61 5.97
C GLY A 33 -5.67 -2.62 6.69
N ASP A 34 -5.48 -1.41 6.17
CA ASP A 34 -4.65 -0.40 6.86
C ASP A 34 -5.33 0.13 8.14
N GLY A 35 -6.66 0.10 8.21
CA GLY A 35 -7.44 0.55 9.35
C GLY A 35 -7.40 2.07 9.58
N GLY A 36 -7.62 2.45 10.84
CA GLY A 36 -7.43 3.82 11.31
C GLY A 36 -8.31 4.84 10.58
N ASN A 37 -7.72 5.97 10.19
CA ASN A 37 -8.44 7.12 9.64
C ASN A 37 -9.18 6.80 8.33
N SER A 38 -8.58 6.00 7.44
CA SER A 38 -9.17 5.64 6.15
C SER A 38 -10.43 4.79 6.34
N SER A 39 -10.29 3.69 7.08
CA SER A 39 -11.42 2.78 7.36
C SER A 39 -12.49 3.49 8.18
N TYR A 40 -12.12 4.35 9.12
CA TYR A 40 -13.08 5.15 9.89
C TYR A 40 -13.85 6.14 9.01
N ALA A 41 -13.19 6.80 8.06
CA ALA A 41 -13.85 7.73 7.15
C ALA A 41 -14.94 7.04 6.33
N VAL A 42 -14.68 5.82 5.84
CA VAL A 42 -15.69 5.03 5.10
C VAL A 42 -16.76 4.48 6.04
N ALA A 43 -16.38 3.90 7.18
CA ALA A 43 -17.33 3.37 8.16
C ALA A 43 -18.28 4.46 8.70
N ARG A 44 -17.79 5.68 8.94
CA ARG A 44 -18.62 6.84 9.34
C ARG A 44 -19.68 7.16 8.29
N LEU A 45 -19.35 7.10 7.00
CA LEU A 45 -20.32 7.29 5.92
C LEU A 45 -21.35 6.15 5.89
N LEU A 46 -20.89 4.89 5.94
CA LEU A 46 -21.75 3.71 5.96
C LEU A 46 -22.73 3.70 7.14
N ALA A 47 -22.33 4.21 8.30
CA ALA A 47 -23.16 4.25 9.50
C ALA A 47 -24.33 5.25 9.42
N GLN A 48 -24.25 6.28 8.57
CA GLN A 48 -25.23 7.35 8.57
C GLN A 48 -26.61 6.87 8.12
N PRO A 49 -27.70 7.31 8.79
CA PRO A 49 -29.06 6.97 8.37
C PRO A 49 -29.40 7.54 6.98
N LEU A 50 -28.82 8.68 6.61
CA LEU A 50 -29.01 9.33 5.32
C LEU A 50 -27.73 10.05 4.90
N ILE A 51 -27.27 9.85 3.67
CA ILE A 51 -26.16 10.59 3.06
C ILE A 51 -26.73 11.53 1.99
N ARG A 52 -26.33 12.80 2.05
CA ARG A 52 -26.60 13.78 0.98
C ARG A 52 -25.37 13.92 0.12
N ALA A 53 -25.33 13.21 -1.01
CA ALA A 53 -24.19 13.20 -1.91
C ALA A 53 -24.46 14.03 -3.16
N LYS A 54 -23.44 14.79 -3.61
CA LYS A 54 -23.53 15.57 -4.84
C LYS A 54 -23.15 14.72 -6.05
N SER A 55 -23.89 14.87 -7.15
CA SER A 55 -23.59 14.28 -8.47
C SER A 55 -24.02 15.27 -9.55
N ASN A 56 -23.18 15.61 -10.52
CA ASN A 56 -23.56 16.44 -11.68
C ASN A 56 -24.43 17.69 -11.38
N GLY A 57 -24.22 18.35 -10.22
CA GLY A 57 -25.00 19.50 -9.78
C GLY A 57 -26.30 19.18 -9.03
N SER A 58 -26.80 17.94 -9.07
CA SER A 58 -27.91 17.46 -8.23
C SER A 58 -27.41 16.91 -6.89
N THR A 59 -28.28 16.98 -5.88
CA THR A 59 -28.04 16.35 -4.57
C THR A 59 -28.95 15.14 -4.44
N HIS A 60 -28.37 13.97 -4.19
CA HIS A 60 -29.06 12.72 -3.96
C HIS A 60 -29.12 12.45 -2.46
N ALA A 61 -30.30 12.08 -1.96
CA ALA A 61 -30.50 11.66 -0.58
C ALA A 61 -30.55 10.14 -0.56
N LEU A 62 -29.49 9.50 -0.09
CA LEU A 62 -29.34 8.05 -0.11
C LEU A 62 -29.51 7.49 1.30
N PRO A 63 -30.55 6.66 1.57
CA PRO A 63 -30.70 5.95 2.84
C PRO A 63 -29.52 5.02 3.12
N ARG A 64 -29.31 4.67 4.38
CA ARG A 64 -28.34 3.64 4.78
C ARG A 64 -28.69 2.28 4.19
N GLY A 65 -27.69 1.47 3.86
CA GLY A 65 -27.91 0.05 3.56
C GLY A 65 -28.35 -0.75 4.79
N ASP A 66 -29.27 -1.68 4.59
CA ASP A 66 -29.68 -2.70 5.56
C ASP A 66 -28.66 -3.85 5.63
N LEU A 67 -27.83 -3.99 4.60
CA LEU A 67 -26.79 -5.00 4.48
C LEU A 67 -25.46 -4.35 4.08
N LEU A 68 -24.38 -4.72 4.76
CA LEU A 68 -23.01 -4.37 4.40
C LEU A 68 -22.24 -5.62 3.96
N LEU A 69 -21.64 -5.57 2.79
CA LEU A 69 -20.77 -6.59 2.24
C LEU A 69 -19.32 -6.12 2.29
N ILE A 70 -18.42 -6.93 2.88
CA ILE A 70 -16.98 -6.65 2.92
C ILE A 70 -16.19 -7.67 2.09
N GLY A 71 -15.52 -7.19 1.03
CA GLY A 71 -14.83 -7.97 -0.01
C GLY A 71 -13.43 -8.49 0.33
N GLY A 72 -13.16 -8.79 1.60
CA GLY A 72 -11.85 -9.31 2.04
C GLY A 72 -10.81 -8.24 2.35
N ASP A 73 -9.63 -8.73 2.75
CA ASP A 73 -8.48 -7.97 3.22
C ASP A 73 -8.81 -7.07 4.41
N LEU A 74 -9.24 -7.74 5.47
CA LEU A 74 -9.84 -7.07 6.61
C LEU A 74 -8.83 -6.29 7.45
N ALA A 75 -7.63 -6.86 7.68
CA ALA A 75 -6.61 -6.27 8.53
C ALA A 75 -5.17 -6.66 8.12
N TYR A 76 -4.37 -5.66 7.75
CA TYR A 76 -2.96 -5.79 7.39
C TYR A 76 -2.02 -5.71 8.60
N PRO A 77 -0.75 -6.18 8.47
CA PRO A 77 -0.21 -6.94 7.33
C PRO A 77 -0.56 -8.44 7.37
N ASN A 78 -0.95 -8.95 8.54
CA ASN A 78 -1.31 -10.34 8.75
C ASN A 78 -2.46 -10.42 9.75
N PRO A 79 -3.22 -11.53 9.75
CA PRO A 79 -4.36 -11.70 10.62
C PRO A 79 -3.85 -11.98 12.03
N SER A 80 -4.43 -11.28 13.01
CA SER A 80 -4.15 -11.44 14.43
C SER A 80 -5.25 -10.76 15.24
N ALA A 81 -5.37 -11.09 16.53
CA ALA A 81 -6.27 -10.38 17.43
C ALA A 81 -6.01 -8.86 17.41
N PHE A 82 -4.74 -8.45 17.50
CA PHE A 82 -4.38 -7.03 17.49
C PHE A 82 -4.79 -6.32 16.20
N THR A 83 -4.51 -6.91 15.04
CA THR A 83 -4.81 -6.29 13.74
C THR A 83 -6.32 -6.21 13.50
N TYR A 84 -7.08 -7.27 13.78
CA TYR A 84 -8.54 -7.25 13.66
C TYR A 84 -9.20 -6.25 14.63
N GLU A 85 -8.84 -6.28 15.91
CA GLU A 85 -9.42 -5.37 16.90
C GLU A 85 -9.13 -3.90 16.58
N ARG A 86 -7.87 -3.57 16.24
CA ARG A 86 -7.44 -2.19 16.04
C ARG A 86 -7.77 -1.64 14.66
N ARG A 87 -7.65 -2.46 13.62
CA ARG A 87 -7.76 -1.99 12.23
C ARG A 87 -9.12 -2.24 11.60
N LEU A 88 -9.84 -3.28 12.03
CA LEU A 88 -11.20 -3.58 11.57
C LEU A 88 -12.25 -3.14 12.59
N PHE A 89 -12.29 -3.74 13.79
CA PHE A 89 -13.42 -3.55 14.71
C PHE A 89 -13.52 -2.11 15.24
N CYS A 90 -12.41 -1.56 15.75
CA CYS A 90 -12.40 -0.24 16.38
C CYS A 90 -12.96 0.89 15.47
N PRO A 91 -12.55 1.02 14.19
CA PRO A 91 -13.18 1.98 13.27
C PRO A 91 -14.70 1.80 13.13
N PHE A 92 -15.19 0.57 13.00
CA PHE A 92 -16.62 0.31 12.84
C PHE A 92 -17.41 0.55 14.12
N GLU A 93 -16.87 0.18 15.29
CA GLU A 93 -17.46 0.48 16.60
C GLU A 93 -17.55 1.98 16.87
N TYR A 94 -16.58 2.77 16.42
CA TYR A 94 -16.63 4.22 16.52
C TYR A 94 -17.61 4.85 15.53
N ALA A 95 -17.89 4.19 14.41
CA ALA A 95 -18.81 4.69 13.40
C ALA A 95 -20.26 4.37 13.77
N LEU A 96 -20.49 3.17 14.30
CA LEU A 96 -21.77 2.66 14.74
C LEU A 96 -21.54 1.76 15.95
N GLN A 97 -21.91 2.20 17.15
CA GLN A 97 -21.58 1.47 18.37
C GLN A 97 -22.26 0.09 18.44
N PRO A 98 -21.61 -0.93 18.99
CA PRO A 98 -22.27 -2.21 19.25
C PRO A 98 -23.36 -2.06 20.33
N PRO A 99 -24.25 -3.06 20.46
CA PRO A 99 -25.27 -3.06 21.51
C PRO A 99 -24.63 -2.96 22.90
N SER A 100 -25.35 -2.35 23.85
CA SER A 100 -24.84 -2.09 25.21
C SER A 100 -24.43 -3.35 26.00
N TRP A 101 -24.95 -4.53 25.63
CA TRP A 101 -24.61 -5.82 26.24
C TRP A 101 -23.49 -6.57 25.51
N TYR A 102 -22.96 -6.02 24.41
CA TYR A 102 -21.83 -6.59 23.70
C TYR A 102 -20.60 -6.68 24.61
N LYS A 103 -19.92 -7.82 24.59
CA LYS A 103 -18.65 -8.03 25.28
C LYS A 103 -17.59 -8.40 24.24
N PRO A 104 -16.44 -7.71 24.18
CA PRO A 104 -15.40 -7.98 23.19
C PRO A 104 -14.88 -9.43 23.18
N GLU A 105 -14.92 -10.10 24.34
CA GLU A 105 -14.43 -11.46 24.53
C GLU A 105 -15.50 -12.54 24.24
N HIS A 106 -16.74 -12.13 23.96
CA HIS A 106 -17.85 -13.04 23.73
C HIS A 106 -17.66 -13.85 22.45
N ILE A 107 -17.96 -15.14 22.54
CA ILE A 107 -17.92 -16.09 21.44
C ILE A 107 -19.33 -16.67 21.32
N ALA A 108 -19.95 -16.44 20.17
CA ALA A 108 -21.24 -17.00 19.83
C ALA A 108 -21.13 -18.51 19.67
N VAL A 109 -21.86 -19.24 20.51
CA VAL A 109 -22.00 -20.70 20.43
C VAL A 109 -22.97 -21.05 19.31
N ASP A 110 -24.12 -20.38 19.30
CA ASP A 110 -25.18 -20.58 18.32
C ASP A 110 -25.45 -19.28 17.58
N LYS A 111 -25.11 -19.25 16.29
CA LYS A 111 -25.39 -18.10 15.42
C LYS A 111 -26.69 -18.27 14.62
N PRO A 112 -27.41 -17.17 14.34
CA PRO A 112 -27.16 -15.80 14.80
C PRO A 112 -27.61 -15.57 16.26
N GLU A 113 -26.84 -14.81 17.05
CA GLU A 113 -27.27 -14.36 18.38
C GLU A 113 -28.09 -13.07 18.25
N LEU A 114 -29.40 -13.23 18.19
CA LEU A 114 -30.33 -12.13 17.98
C LEU A 114 -30.59 -11.33 19.27
N PRO A 115 -30.93 -10.03 19.17
CA PRO A 115 -31.38 -9.25 20.32
C PRO A 115 -32.59 -9.87 21.02
N TYR A 116 -32.75 -9.59 22.32
CA TYR A 116 -33.89 -10.07 23.10
C TYR A 116 -35.22 -9.66 22.46
N GLY A 117 -36.14 -10.62 22.29
CA GLY A 117 -37.46 -10.40 21.69
C GLY A 117 -37.49 -10.57 20.17
N VAL A 118 -36.34 -10.75 19.51
CA VAL A 118 -36.27 -11.05 18.08
C VAL A 118 -36.24 -12.57 17.89
N LEU A 119 -37.25 -13.12 17.20
CA LEU A 119 -37.44 -14.57 17.05
C LEU A 119 -36.48 -15.18 16.02
N ASP A 120 -36.32 -14.52 14.88
CA ASP A 120 -35.46 -14.95 13.78
C ASP A 120 -34.90 -13.74 13.00
N LEU A 121 -34.06 -13.99 11.99
CA LEU A 121 -33.47 -12.93 11.15
C LEU A 121 -34.49 -12.16 10.32
N ARG A 122 -35.69 -12.71 10.03
CA ARG A 122 -36.75 -12.01 9.29
C ARG A 122 -37.38 -10.93 10.15
N ASN A 123 -37.41 -11.12 11.47
CA ASN A 123 -37.88 -10.13 12.43
C ASN A 123 -36.83 -9.12 12.88
N TYR A 124 -35.57 -9.25 12.45
CA TYR A 124 -34.52 -8.28 12.76
C TYR A 124 -34.54 -7.10 11.77
N ASP A 125 -34.61 -5.87 12.29
CA ASP A 125 -34.72 -4.63 11.51
C ASP A 125 -33.42 -3.82 11.43
N GLY A 126 -32.39 -4.22 12.19
CA GLY A 126 -31.10 -3.55 12.19
C GLY A 126 -30.20 -3.97 11.02
N PRO A 127 -29.12 -3.21 10.76
CA PRO A 127 -28.22 -3.51 9.67
C PRO A 127 -27.40 -4.77 9.97
N GLN A 128 -27.12 -5.54 8.91
CA GLN A 128 -26.36 -6.79 8.96
C GLN A 128 -25.06 -6.65 8.16
N CYS A 129 -24.06 -7.47 8.47
CA CYS A 129 -22.81 -7.52 7.73
C CYS A 129 -22.44 -8.96 7.36
N PHE A 130 -22.06 -9.13 6.10
CA PHE A 130 -21.48 -10.35 5.57
C PHE A 130 -20.13 -10.06 4.90
N VAL A 131 -19.20 -10.98 5.05
CA VAL A 131 -17.79 -10.77 4.77
C VAL A 131 -17.20 -12.03 4.15
N ILE A 132 -16.43 -11.87 3.08
CA ILE A 132 -15.54 -12.91 2.55
C ILE A 132 -14.10 -12.60 2.98
N PRO A 133 -13.22 -13.60 3.13
CA PRO A 133 -11.81 -13.36 3.43
C PRO A 133 -11.03 -12.93 2.18
N GLY A 134 -9.98 -12.14 2.38
CA GLY A 134 -8.95 -11.89 1.39
C GLY A 134 -7.69 -12.73 1.61
N ASN A 135 -6.68 -12.55 0.76
CA ASN A 135 -5.43 -13.30 0.86
C ASN A 135 -4.70 -13.00 2.20
N HIS A 136 -4.79 -11.76 2.70
CA HIS A 136 -4.21 -11.36 3.99
C HIS A 136 -4.95 -11.96 5.19
N ASP A 137 -6.20 -12.39 5.04
CA ASP A 137 -6.96 -13.06 6.10
C ASP A 137 -6.63 -14.55 6.20
N TRP A 138 -6.01 -15.11 5.15
CA TRP A 138 -5.67 -16.52 5.04
C TRP A 138 -4.27 -16.88 5.54
N PHE A 139 -3.40 -15.90 5.83
CA PHE A 139 -2.01 -16.17 6.23
C PHE A 139 -1.85 -16.98 7.52
N ASP A 140 -2.88 -17.07 8.39
CA ASP A 140 -2.89 -17.93 9.58
C ASP A 140 -3.74 -19.20 9.40
N GLY A 141 -4.11 -19.55 8.16
CA GLY A 141 -5.03 -20.65 7.87
C GLY A 141 -6.49 -20.32 8.19
N LEU A 142 -6.87 -19.04 8.11
CA LEU A 142 -8.22 -18.50 8.33
C LEU A 142 -8.70 -18.53 9.80
N HIS A 143 -7.84 -18.90 10.73
CA HIS A 143 -8.21 -19.07 12.14
C HIS A 143 -8.75 -17.77 12.76
N THR A 144 -8.07 -16.64 12.56
CA THR A 144 -8.52 -15.34 13.07
C THR A 144 -9.85 -14.92 12.45
N PHE A 145 -10.01 -15.10 11.14
CA PHE A 145 -11.27 -14.79 10.46
C PHE A 145 -12.44 -15.58 11.04
N ILE A 146 -12.31 -16.89 11.20
CA ILE A 146 -13.37 -17.73 11.79
C ILE A 146 -13.72 -17.25 13.20
N ARG A 147 -12.72 -16.96 14.04
CA ARG A 147 -12.95 -16.45 15.39
C ARG A 147 -13.69 -15.10 15.42
N TYR A 148 -13.26 -14.14 14.60
CA TYR A 148 -13.76 -12.76 14.67
C TYR A 148 -15.00 -12.51 13.83
N ILE A 149 -15.18 -13.21 12.72
CA ILE A 149 -16.29 -13.00 11.79
C ILE A 149 -17.35 -14.09 11.99
N CYS A 150 -16.96 -15.36 12.02
CA CYS A 150 -17.90 -16.48 12.15
C CYS A 150 -18.34 -16.76 13.59
N HIS A 151 -17.61 -16.27 14.61
CA HIS A 151 -17.96 -16.47 16.02
C HIS A 151 -18.22 -15.20 16.84
N LYS A 152 -18.00 -13.99 16.32
CA LYS A 152 -18.57 -12.77 16.95
C LYS A 152 -19.90 -12.41 16.32
N SER A 153 -20.81 -11.86 17.12
CA SER A 153 -22.17 -11.52 16.67
C SER A 153 -22.29 -10.09 16.13
N TRP A 154 -21.29 -9.23 16.36
CA TRP A 154 -21.39 -7.81 16.04
C TRP A 154 -20.06 -7.26 15.53
N LEU A 155 -20.11 -6.50 14.43
CA LEU A 155 -19.06 -5.59 13.99
C LEU A 155 -19.59 -4.18 14.23
N GLY A 156 -19.21 -3.53 15.33
CA GLY A 156 -19.93 -2.33 15.76
C GLY A 156 -21.44 -2.61 15.88
N GLY A 157 -22.29 -1.75 15.32
CA GLY A 157 -23.74 -1.92 15.31
C GLY A 157 -24.29 -2.78 14.17
N TRP A 158 -23.45 -3.43 13.37
CA TRP A 158 -23.87 -4.39 12.34
C TRP A 158 -23.88 -5.81 12.92
N LEU A 159 -25.00 -6.52 12.77
CA LEU A 159 -25.11 -7.93 13.16
C LEU A 159 -24.31 -8.81 12.19
N LEU A 160 -23.55 -9.77 12.71
CA LEU A 160 -22.77 -10.76 11.95
C LEU A 160 -23.43 -12.16 12.01
N PRO A 161 -24.43 -12.45 11.17
CA PRO A 161 -25.12 -13.74 11.20
C PRO A 161 -24.29 -14.89 10.59
N GLN A 162 -23.29 -14.58 9.76
CA GLN A 162 -22.56 -15.60 9.01
C GLN A 162 -21.83 -16.63 9.89
N LYS A 163 -21.83 -17.88 9.42
CA LYS A 163 -21.19 -19.04 10.08
C LYS A 163 -19.96 -19.58 9.36
N LYS A 164 -19.80 -19.26 8.08
CA LYS A 164 -18.74 -19.77 7.19
C LYS A 164 -18.09 -18.60 6.43
N SER A 165 -16.99 -18.89 5.74
CA SER A 165 -16.22 -17.89 4.98
C SER A 165 -16.82 -17.55 3.61
N TYR A 166 -17.73 -18.39 3.12
CA TYR A 166 -18.52 -18.19 1.91
C TYR A 166 -20.01 -18.33 2.24
N PHE A 167 -20.87 -17.72 1.43
CA PHE A 167 -22.32 -17.68 1.68
C PHE A 167 -23.10 -17.37 0.41
N ALA A 168 -24.41 -17.67 0.44
CA ALA A 168 -25.38 -17.21 -0.54
C ALA A 168 -26.49 -16.42 0.14
N LEU A 169 -26.81 -15.23 -0.40
CA LEU A 169 -27.95 -14.43 0.04
C LEU A 169 -29.01 -14.43 -1.06
N GLN A 170 -30.25 -14.78 -0.71
CA GLN A 170 -31.41 -14.51 -1.55
C GLN A 170 -31.97 -13.14 -1.16
N LEU A 171 -31.83 -12.18 -2.08
CA LEU A 171 -32.34 -10.84 -1.94
C LEU A 171 -33.75 -10.73 -2.56
N PRO A 172 -34.46 -9.62 -2.33
CA PRO A 172 -35.70 -9.33 -3.01
C PRO A 172 -35.65 -9.45 -4.51
N ARG A 173 -36.83 -9.65 -5.10
CA ARG A 173 -37.03 -9.49 -6.54
C ARG A 173 -36.04 -10.33 -7.36
N GLY A 174 -35.79 -11.56 -6.94
CA GLY A 174 -34.97 -12.53 -7.67
C GLY A 174 -33.50 -12.14 -7.82
N TRP A 175 -32.99 -11.26 -6.95
CA TRP A 175 -31.57 -10.97 -6.85
C TRP A 175 -30.89 -11.93 -5.87
N TRP A 176 -29.65 -12.30 -6.17
CA TRP A 176 -28.83 -13.17 -5.34
C TRP A 176 -27.43 -12.60 -5.18
N ILE A 177 -26.79 -12.86 -4.05
CA ILE A 177 -25.36 -12.61 -3.84
C ILE A 177 -24.67 -13.92 -3.53
N PHE A 178 -23.61 -14.23 -4.29
CA PHE A 178 -22.69 -15.32 -3.98
C PHE A 178 -21.37 -14.72 -3.48
N GLY A 179 -21.10 -14.88 -2.18
CA GLY A 179 -19.81 -14.53 -1.56
C GLY A 179 -18.87 -15.72 -1.60
N LEU A 180 -17.78 -15.61 -2.37
CA LEU A 180 -16.85 -16.70 -2.63
C LEU A 180 -15.54 -16.54 -1.85
N ASP A 181 -15.04 -17.62 -1.27
CA ASP A 181 -13.74 -17.67 -0.60
C ASP A 181 -12.69 -18.29 -1.53
N GLN A 182 -11.74 -17.48 -2.00
CA GLN A 182 -10.72 -17.87 -2.99
C GLN A 182 -9.42 -18.41 -2.37
N ALA A 183 -9.32 -18.41 -1.04
CA ALA A 183 -8.10 -18.77 -0.32
C ALA A 183 -6.84 -18.08 -0.88
N LEU A 184 -5.67 -18.73 -0.73
CA LEU A 184 -4.40 -18.27 -1.30
C LEU A 184 -4.16 -18.75 -2.74
N HIS A 185 -5.07 -19.55 -3.30
CA HIS A 185 -4.91 -20.16 -4.62
C HIS A 185 -5.65 -19.39 -5.74
N GLY A 186 -6.41 -18.35 -5.40
CA GLY A 186 -7.14 -17.52 -6.38
C GLY A 186 -8.31 -18.26 -7.02
N ASP A 187 -8.90 -19.26 -6.35
CA ASP A 187 -10.04 -20.04 -6.85
C ASP A 187 -10.82 -20.67 -5.69
N ILE A 188 -12.07 -21.04 -5.95
CA ILE A 188 -12.91 -21.76 -4.98
C ILE A 188 -12.57 -23.25 -4.98
N ASP A 189 -12.69 -23.90 -3.82
CA ASP A 189 -12.54 -25.35 -3.72
C ASP A 189 -13.75 -26.12 -4.30
N VAL A 190 -13.63 -27.45 -4.35
CA VAL A 190 -14.66 -28.33 -4.93
C VAL A 190 -15.97 -28.34 -4.12
N TYR A 191 -15.93 -28.13 -2.80
CA TYR A 191 -17.12 -28.12 -1.94
C TYR A 191 -17.91 -26.83 -2.15
N GLN A 192 -17.22 -25.68 -2.20
CA GLN A 192 -17.81 -24.40 -2.58
C GLN A 192 -18.42 -24.49 -3.98
N PHE A 193 -17.66 -25.00 -4.96
CA PHE A 193 -18.15 -25.17 -6.32
C PHE A 193 -19.42 -26.02 -6.35
N LYS A 194 -19.43 -27.19 -5.69
CA LYS A 194 -20.59 -28.09 -5.62
C LYS A 194 -21.80 -27.36 -5.02
N PHE A 195 -21.63 -26.67 -3.90
CA PHE A 195 -22.70 -25.92 -3.24
C PHE A 195 -23.34 -24.88 -4.17
N PHE A 196 -22.54 -23.99 -4.77
CA PHE A 196 -23.08 -22.95 -5.65
C PHE A 196 -23.64 -23.51 -6.96
N ALA A 197 -23.05 -24.58 -7.49
CA ALA A 197 -23.54 -25.29 -8.66
C ALA A 197 -24.92 -25.93 -8.43
N GLU A 198 -25.10 -26.61 -7.30
CA GLU A 198 -26.38 -27.20 -6.89
C GLU A 198 -27.41 -26.10 -6.63
N LEU A 199 -27.05 -25.05 -5.89
CA LEU A 199 -27.93 -23.91 -5.63
C LEU A 199 -28.39 -23.22 -6.93
N SER A 200 -27.48 -23.05 -7.89
CA SER A 200 -27.77 -22.46 -9.20
C SER A 200 -28.75 -23.29 -10.04
N LYS A 201 -28.81 -24.61 -9.80
CA LYS A 201 -29.70 -25.54 -10.50
C LYS A 201 -31.04 -25.72 -9.79
N SER A 202 -31.05 -25.69 -8.46
CA SER A 202 -32.22 -26.07 -7.67
C SER A 202 -33.04 -24.89 -7.15
N LYS A 203 -32.42 -23.76 -6.83
CA LYS A 203 -33.10 -22.61 -6.18
C LYS A 203 -33.03 -21.31 -6.97
N VAL A 204 -31.91 -21.01 -7.63
CA VAL A 204 -31.81 -19.78 -8.45
C VAL A 204 -32.64 -19.97 -9.71
N GLY A 205 -33.67 -19.14 -9.91
CA GLY A 205 -34.54 -19.20 -11.07
C GLY A 205 -33.80 -18.89 -12.38
N GLU A 206 -34.41 -19.25 -13.51
CA GLU A 206 -33.85 -18.95 -14.85
C GLU A 206 -33.77 -17.44 -15.13
N ASN A 207 -34.72 -16.67 -14.56
CA ASN A 207 -34.81 -15.21 -14.70
C ASN A 207 -34.23 -14.44 -13.49
N ASP A 208 -33.61 -15.16 -12.55
CA ASP A 208 -32.95 -14.53 -11.41
C ASP A 208 -31.59 -13.96 -11.81
N SER A 209 -31.16 -12.94 -11.07
CA SER A 209 -29.92 -12.22 -11.31
C SER A 209 -28.96 -12.43 -10.15
N VAL A 210 -27.71 -12.75 -10.46
CA VAL A 210 -26.69 -13.07 -9.47
C VAL A 210 -25.59 -12.00 -9.49
N ILE A 211 -25.25 -11.53 -8.29
CA ILE A 211 -24.07 -10.74 -8.00
C ILE A 211 -23.02 -11.69 -7.43
N VAL A 212 -21.87 -11.79 -8.09
CA VAL A 212 -20.75 -12.59 -7.61
C VAL A 212 -19.74 -11.68 -6.93
N MET A 213 -19.41 -12.00 -5.69
CA MET A 213 -18.46 -11.27 -4.86
C MET A 213 -17.22 -12.13 -4.65
N THR A 214 -16.08 -11.66 -5.15
CA THR A 214 -14.76 -12.28 -4.96
C THR A 214 -13.82 -11.30 -4.29
N HIS A 215 -12.78 -11.76 -3.61
CA HIS A 215 -11.79 -10.86 -3.04
C HIS A 215 -10.96 -10.22 -4.16
N GLU A 216 -10.40 -11.03 -5.06
CA GLU A 216 -9.52 -10.56 -6.12
C GLU A 216 -10.27 -10.31 -7.44
N PRO A 217 -9.92 -9.24 -8.18
CA PRO A 217 -10.44 -8.98 -9.51
C PRO A 217 -9.59 -9.74 -10.54
N ASN A 218 -9.66 -11.08 -10.51
CA ASN A 218 -8.81 -11.93 -11.36
C ASN A 218 -8.93 -11.58 -12.85
N TRP A 219 -10.08 -11.07 -13.33
CA TRP A 219 -10.21 -10.61 -14.73
C TRP A 219 -9.20 -9.51 -15.09
N LEU A 220 -8.86 -8.63 -14.14
CA LEU A 220 -7.96 -7.52 -14.34
C LEU A 220 -6.51 -7.92 -14.04
N LEU A 221 -6.30 -8.68 -12.96
CA LEU A 221 -4.98 -9.17 -12.57
C LEU A 221 -4.43 -10.19 -13.56
N ASP A 222 -5.23 -11.16 -14.02
CA ASP A 222 -4.82 -12.14 -15.03
C ASP A 222 -4.51 -11.43 -16.36
N TRP A 223 -5.33 -10.45 -16.76
CA TRP A 223 -5.02 -9.63 -17.94
C TRP A 223 -3.69 -8.89 -17.76
N TYR A 224 -3.43 -8.34 -16.58
CA TYR A 224 -2.21 -7.58 -16.34
C TYR A 224 -0.98 -8.48 -16.31
N TRP A 225 -1.05 -9.64 -15.65
CA TRP A 225 0.06 -10.57 -15.46
C TRP A 225 0.18 -11.63 -16.57
N ASN A 226 -0.72 -11.64 -17.56
CA ASN A 226 -0.90 -12.73 -18.52
C ASN A 226 -1.11 -14.08 -17.81
N GLY A 227 -1.90 -14.08 -16.74
CA GLY A 227 -2.26 -15.23 -15.93
C GLY A 227 -3.56 -15.90 -16.39
N SER A 228 -3.92 -16.98 -15.69
CA SER A 228 -5.23 -17.63 -15.80
C SER A 228 -5.52 -18.34 -14.47
N THR A 229 -6.30 -17.68 -13.63
CA THR A 229 -6.73 -18.13 -12.30
C THR A 229 -8.27 -18.29 -12.27
N GLY A 230 -8.83 -18.76 -11.16
CA GLY A 230 -10.29 -18.86 -11.00
C GLY A 230 -10.99 -19.81 -11.98
N LYS A 231 -10.45 -21.01 -12.22
CA LYS A 231 -11.03 -21.98 -13.17
C LYS A 231 -12.40 -22.48 -12.70
N ASN A 232 -12.55 -22.81 -11.41
CA ASN A 232 -13.81 -23.26 -10.86
C ASN A 232 -14.82 -22.11 -10.82
N VAL A 233 -14.39 -20.89 -10.46
CA VAL A 233 -15.24 -19.69 -10.56
C VAL A 233 -15.69 -19.44 -12.01
N SER A 234 -14.79 -19.60 -12.98
CA SER A 234 -15.15 -19.49 -14.41
C SER A 234 -16.18 -20.52 -14.82
N HIS A 235 -16.00 -21.77 -14.41
CA HIS A 235 -16.95 -22.85 -14.70
C HIS A 235 -18.32 -22.58 -14.07
N LEU A 236 -18.35 -22.09 -12.83
CA LEU A 236 -19.58 -21.72 -12.13
C LEU A 236 -20.32 -20.58 -12.87
N ILE A 237 -19.60 -19.54 -13.26
CA ILE A 237 -20.20 -18.37 -13.94
C ILE A 237 -20.65 -18.72 -15.36
N CYS A 238 -19.79 -19.35 -16.15
CA CYS A 238 -20.05 -19.58 -17.56
C CYS A 238 -21.11 -20.67 -17.79
N ASP A 239 -21.03 -21.78 -17.05
CA ASP A 239 -21.79 -22.98 -17.39
C ASP A 239 -23.01 -23.19 -16.48
N TYR A 240 -22.91 -22.80 -15.20
CA TYR A 240 -24.00 -22.98 -14.24
C TYR A 240 -24.87 -21.73 -14.11
N LEU A 241 -24.27 -20.55 -13.94
CA LEU A 241 -25.03 -19.30 -13.93
C LEU A 241 -25.50 -18.92 -15.34
N ASN A 242 -24.72 -19.22 -16.37
CA ASN A 242 -25.11 -19.15 -17.78
C ASN A 242 -25.86 -17.85 -18.15
N GLY A 243 -25.22 -16.69 -17.92
CA GLY A 243 -25.78 -15.36 -18.24
C GLY A 243 -26.64 -14.72 -17.14
N ARG A 244 -26.86 -15.42 -16.02
CA ARG A 244 -27.51 -14.87 -14.81
C ARG A 244 -26.59 -14.01 -13.95
N CYS A 245 -25.27 -14.10 -14.12
CA CYS A 245 -24.34 -13.21 -13.42
C CYS A 245 -24.42 -11.79 -14.03
N LYS A 246 -25.03 -10.84 -13.32
CA LYS A 246 -25.19 -9.46 -13.80
C LYS A 246 -24.04 -8.56 -13.36
N LEU A 247 -23.51 -8.80 -12.17
CA LEU A 247 -22.42 -8.03 -11.60
C LEU A 247 -21.42 -8.97 -10.96
N ARG A 248 -20.13 -8.80 -11.29
CA ARG A 248 -19.04 -9.38 -10.49
C ARG A 248 -18.28 -8.24 -9.83
N MET A 249 -18.15 -8.29 -8.51
CA MET A 249 -17.49 -7.27 -7.71
C MET A 249 -16.32 -7.83 -6.90
N ALA A 250 -15.27 -7.02 -6.75
CA ALA A 250 -14.06 -7.39 -6.02
C ALA A 250 -13.31 -6.20 -5.40
N GLY A 251 -12.38 -6.52 -4.51
CA GLY A 251 -11.41 -5.62 -3.87
C GLY A 251 -10.00 -5.82 -4.44
N ASP A 252 -9.01 -6.02 -3.55
CA ASP A 252 -7.56 -6.26 -3.74
C ASP A 252 -6.81 -5.10 -4.43
N LEU A 253 -7.39 -4.56 -5.49
CA LEU A 253 -6.94 -3.32 -6.11
C LEU A 253 -7.60 -2.13 -5.43
N HIS A 254 -6.77 -1.30 -4.80
CA HIS A 254 -7.20 -0.21 -3.92
C HIS A 254 -7.63 1.06 -4.66
N HIS A 255 -8.46 0.89 -5.67
CA HIS A 255 -9.11 1.93 -6.43
C HIS A 255 -10.55 1.52 -6.80
N TYR A 256 -11.30 2.43 -7.40
CA TYR A 256 -12.57 2.10 -8.02
C TYR A 256 -12.43 2.05 -9.54
N MET A 257 -13.00 1.01 -10.15
CA MET A 257 -13.01 0.85 -11.59
C MET A 257 -14.21 0.01 -12.02
N ARG A 258 -15.01 0.53 -12.97
CA ARG A 258 -16.14 -0.19 -13.56
C ARG A 258 -15.94 -0.42 -15.05
N HIS A 259 -16.17 -1.66 -15.45
CA HIS A 259 -16.35 -2.03 -16.84
C HIS A 259 -17.77 -2.52 -17.10
N SER A 260 -18.29 -2.17 -18.27
CA SER A 260 -19.57 -2.65 -18.77
C SER A 260 -19.36 -3.38 -20.07
N VAL A 261 -20.12 -4.45 -20.29
CA VAL A 261 -20.15 -5.15 -21.58
C VAL A 261 -20.50 -4.19 -22.72
N ILE A 262 -19.82 -4.36 -23.85
CA ILE A 262 -20.21 -3.77 -25.13
C ILE A 262 -21.20 -4.76 -25.79
N PRO A 263 -22.42 -4.34 -26.14
CA PRO A 263 -23.42 -5.22 -26.75
C PRO A 263 -22.87 -6.00 -27.96
N SER A 264 -23.16 -7.29 -28.01
CA SER A 264 -22.75 -8.20 -29.10
C SER A 264 -23.83 -9.26 -29.35
N GLU A 265 -23.75 -9.97 -30.47
CA GLU A 265 -24.69 -11.04 -30.83
C GLU A 265 -24.76 -12.17 -29.78
N LYS A 266 -23.65 -12.42 -29.08
CA LYS A 266 -23.61 -13.41 -27.99
C LYS A 266 -23.89 -12.73 -26.65
N PRO A 267 -24.77 -13.32 -25.81
CA PRO A 267 -24.98 -12.81 -24.45
C PRO A 267 -23.68 -12.96 -23.66
N ALA A 268 -23.35 -11.94 -22.88
CA ALA A 268 -22.18 -11.97 -22.02
C ALA A 268 -22.44 -12.81 -20.76
N HIS A 269 -21.43 -13.54 -20.31
CA HIS A 269 -21.49 -14.30 -19.07
C HIS A 269 -21.59 -13.39 -17.83
N VAL A 270 -21.03 -12.17 -17.92
CA VAL A 270 -21.11 -11.12 -16.89
C VAL A 270 -21.42 -9.79 -17.58
N GLN A 271 -22.35 -8.99 -17.05
CA GLN A 271 -22.69 -7.69 -17.66
C GLN A 271 -21.78 -6.57 -17.16
N HIS A 272 -21.52 -6.54 -15.85
CA HIS A 272 -20.69 -5.52 -15.21
C HIS A 272 -19.57 -6.13 -14.36
N LEU A 273 -18.38 -5.55 -14.46
CA LEU A 273 -17.23 -5.87 -13.63
C LEU A 273 -16.89 -4.63 -12.79
N LEU A 274 -16.85 -4.77 -11.47
CA LEU A 274 -16.65 -3.66 -10.55
C LEU A 274 -15.53 -3.97 -9.56
N VAL A 275 -14.51 -3.12 -9.53
CA VAL A 275 -13.46 -3.13 -8.52
C VAL A 275 -13.74 -1.99 -7.57
N ASN A 276 -13.75 -2.24 -6.25
CA ASN A 276 -13.82 -1.20 -5.23
C ASN A 276 -13.07 -1.60 -3.94
N GLY A 277 -11.73 -1.58 -4.01
CA GLY A 277 -10.85 -1.76 -2.85
C GLY A 277 -10.55 -0.48 -2.08
N CYS A 278 -11.46 0.50 -2.09
CA CYS A 278 -11.21 1.82 -1.52
C CYS A 278 -11.55 1.93 -0.03
N GLY A 279 -11.67 0.82 0.70
CA GLY A 279 -12.22 0.78 2.06
C GLY A 279 -11.28 1.32 3.14
N GLY A 280 -9.97 1.09 3.02
CA GLY A 280 -9.02 1.50 4.07
C GLY A 280 -7.56 1.57 3.62
N ALA A 281 -7.15 0.63 2.77
CA ALA A 281 -5.78 0.48 2.27
C ALA A 281 -5.27 1.70 1.49
N PHE A 282 -3.95 1.80 1.30
CA PHE A 282 -3.35 2.85 0.47
C PHE A 282 -3.89 2.79 -0.97
N LEU A 283 -3.95 3.92 -1.68
CA LEU A 283 -4.46 3.96 -3.05
C LEU A 283 -3.59 3.15 -4.02
N HIS A 284 -4.18 2.41 -4.97
CA HIS A 284 -3.51 1.87 -6.17
C HIS A 284 -3.74 2.73 -7.42
N PRO A 285 -2.90 2.64 -8.46
CA PRO A 285 -3.10 3.38 -9.70
C PRO A 285 -4.25 2.79 -10.55
N THR A 286 -4.96 3.64 -11.28
CA THR A 286 -5.99 3.23 -12.25
C THR A 286 -5.43 3.20 -13.67
N HIS A 287 -4.55 4.14 -14.04
CA HIS A 287 -4.05 4.33 -15.41
C HIS A 287 -3.25 3.14 -15.96
N VAL A 288 -2.69 2.30 -15.11
CA VAL A 288 -1.99 1.06 -15.49
C VAL A 288 -2.93 0.06 -16.18
N PHE A 289 -4.21 0.08 -15.79
CA PHE A 289 -5.21 -0.89 -16.23
C PHE A 289 -6.08 -0.40 -17.41
N ARG A 290 -5.81 0.80 -17.94
CA ARG A 290 -6.61 1.48 -18.96
C ARG A 290 -6.89 0.71 -20.25
N ASN A 291 -6.08 -0.31 -20.55
CA ASN A 291 -6.13 -1.07 -21.81
C ASN A 291 -6.87 -2.41 -21.67
N PHE A 292 -7.40 -2.73 -20.48
CA PHE A 292 -8.26 -3.90 -20.32
C PHE A 292 -9.57 -3.71 -21.10
N ASN A 293 -9.95 -4.69 -21.91
CA ASN A 293 -11.14 -4.60 -22.76
C ASN A 293 -11.82 -5.94 -23.09
N LYS A 294 -11.33 -7.08 -22.57
CA LYS A 294 -11.87 -8.40 -22.92
C LYS A 294 -11.86 -9.33 -21.72
N PHE A 295 -12.95 -10.08 -21.55
CA PHE A 295 -13.10 -11.11 -20.53
C PHE A 295 -14.12 -12.16 -20.99
N TYR A 296 -13.81 -13.45 -20.79
CA TYR A 296 -14.60 -14.59 -21.28
C TYR A 296 -15.07 -14.46 -22.75
N GLY A 297 -14.20 -13.94 -23.63
CA GLY A 297 -14.50 -13.74 -25.04
C GLY A 297 -15.42 -12.55 -25.36
N THR A 298 -15.96 -11.88 -24.36
CA THR A 298 -16.79 -10.67 -24.50
C THR A 298 -15.93 -9.40 -24.40
N SER A 299 -16.30 -8.36 -25.15
CA SER A 299 -15.64 -7.05 -25.09
C SER A 299 -16.29 -6.14 -24.03
N TYR A 300 -15.47 -5.36 -23.34
CA TYR A 300 -15.87 -4.46 -22.27
C TYR A 300 -15.31 -3.06 -22.51
N GLU A 301 -16.05 -2.06 -22.04
CA GLU A 301 -15.64 -0.67 -22.01
C GLU A 301 -15.51 -0.20 -20.56
N CYS A 302 -14.43 0.49 -20.23
CA CYS A 302 -14.27 1.15 -18.94
C CYS A 302 -15.19 2.38 -18.88
N LYS A 303 -16.16 2.36 -17.96
CA LYS A 303 -17.17 3.43 -17.85
C LYS A 303 -16.80 4.48 -16.81
N ALA A 304 -16.16 4.07 -15.72
CA ALA A 304 -15.76 4.97 -14.65
C ALA A 304 -14.52 4.46 -13.92
N THR A 305 -13.70 5.39 -13.44
CA THR A 305 -12.55 5.13 -12.56
C THR A 305 -12.45 6.19 -11.49
N TYR A 306 -11.99 5.80 -10.32
CA TYR A 306 -11.69 6.74 -9.26
C TYR A 306 -10.41 6.30 -8.50
N PRO A 307 -9.34 7.12 -8.52
CA PRO A 307 -9.20 8.38 -9.26
C PRO A 307 -9.23 8.20 -10.79
N SER A 308 -9.47 9.28 -11.53
CA SER A 308 -9.36 9.27 -12.99
C SER A 308 -7.97 8.84 -13.45
N TYR A 309 -7.83 8.36 -14.68
CA TYR A 309 -6.52 7.97 -15.22
C TYR A 309 -5.50 9.13 -15.18
N ASP A 310 -5.93 10.34 -15.53
CA ASP A 310 -5.05 11.51 -15.52
C ASP A 310 -4.64 11.90 -14.10
N ASP A 311 -5.58 11.88 -13.15
CA ASP A 311 -5.27 12.15 -11.75
C ASP A 311 -4.33 11.09 -11.18
N SER A 312 -4.58 9.82 -11.49
CA SER A 312 -3.74 8.70 -11.08
C SER A 312 -2.31 8.86 -11.60
N SER A 313 -2.14 9.21 -12.88
CA SER A 313 -0.82 9.46 -13.48
C SER A 313 -0.11 10.65 -12.82
N ARG A 314 -0.84 11.74 -12.52
CA ARG A 314 -0.30 12.91 -11.81
C ARG A 314 0.10 12.59 -10.38
N ILE A 315 -0.69 11.78 -9.68
CA ILE A 315 -0.39 11.32 -8.31
C ILE A 315 0.95 10.58 -8.28
N ALA A 316 1.27 9.80 -9.32
CA ALA A 316 2.52 9.06 -9.43
C ALA A 316 3.77 9.96 -9.39
N LEU A 317 3.67 11.26 -9.73
CA LEU A 317 4.75 12.24 -9.56
C LEU A 317 5.23 12.34 -8.10
N GLY A 318 4.38 11.94 -7.16
CA GLY A 318 4.76 11.74 -5.77
C GLY A 318 5.96 10.83 -5.56
N ASN A 319 6.26 9.90 -6.48
CA ASN A 319 7.46 9.06 -6.41
C ASN A 319 8.74 9.88 -6.51
N ILE A 320 8.77 10.95 -7.31
CA ILE A 320 9.95 11.84 -7.36
C ILE A 320 9.98 12.73 -6.11
N LEU A 321 8.83 13.33 -5.77
CA LEU A 321 8.79 14.43 -4.79
C LEU A 321 8.70 13.98 -3.32
N LYS A 322 8.13 12.81 -3.06
CA LYS A 322 7.73 12.36 -1.71
C LYS A 322 8.34 11.02 -1.31
N PHE A 323 8.91 10.25 -2.24
CA PHE A 323 9.47 8.93 -1.94
C PHE A 323 10.49 9.01 -0.81
N ARG A 324 11.50 9.88 -0.92
CA ARG A 324 12.52 10.05 0.13
C ARG A 324 11.92 10.38 1.50
N LYS A 325 11.00 11.36 1.54
CA LYS A 325 10.34 11.79 2.79
C LYS A 325 9.58 10.65 3.46
N LYS A 326 8.98 9.76 2.66
CA LYS A 326 8.24 8.62 3.15
C LYS A 326 9.17 7.45 3.49
N ASN A 327 10.19 7.21 2.69
CA ASN A 327 11.00 6.01 2.74
C ASN A 327 12.43 6.33 3.18
N TRP A 328 12.60 7.20 4.18
CA TRP A 328 13.93 7.63 4.64
C TRP A 328 14.82 6.46 5.13
N GLN A 329 14.23 5.32 5.50
CA GLN A 329 15.00 4.10 5.81
C GLN A 329 15.69 3.51 4.58
N PHE A 330 15.13 3.72 3.38
CA PHE A 330 15.73 3.33 2.11
C PHE A 330 17.04 4.10 1.86
N ASP A 331 17.11 5.37 2.25
CA ASP A 331 18.33 6.19 2.15
C ASP A 331 19.51 5.53 2.86
N PHE A 332 19.28 4.91 4.03
CA PHE A 332 20.33 4.28 4.81
C PHE A 332 21.00 3.14 4.05
N ILE A 333 20.18 2.21 3.53
CA ILE A 333 20.64 1.06 2.75
C ILE A 333 21.25 1.55 1.42
N GLY A 334 20.59 2.51 0.77
CA GLY A 334 21.02 3.10 -0.48
C GLY A 334 22.41 3.73 -0.44
N GLY A 335 22.71 4.49 0.62
CA GLY A 335 24.02 5.09 0.81
C GLY A 335 25.13 4.05 1.02
N ILE A 336 24.83 2.93 1.71
CA ILE A 336 25.77 1.80 1.86
C ILE A 336 26.06 1.17 0.49
N ILE A 337 25.01 0.93 -0.30
CA ILE A 337 25.14 0.40 -1.67
C ILE A 337 26.03 1.34 -2.50
N TYR A 338 25.77 2.64 -2.48
CA TYR A 338 26.59 3.61 -3.20
C TYR A 338 28.05 3.58 -2.76
N PHE A 339 28.31 3.50 -1.45
CA PHE A 339 29.68 3.41 -0.96
C PHE A 339 30.37 2.15 -1.47
N ILE A 340 29.71 0.98 -1.44
CA ILE A 340 30.25 -0.26 -2.00
C ILE A 340 30.56 -0.10 -3.49
N LEU A 341 29.67 0.53 -4.27
CA LEU A 341 29.85 0.75 -5.71
C LEU A 341 31.11 1.56 -6.04
N VAL A 342 31.59 2.42 -5.14
CA VAL A 342 32.79 3.26 -5.37
C VAL A 342 33.95 2.99 -4.41
N PHE A 343 33.78 2.06 -3.47
CA PHE A 343 34.72 1.76 -2.40
C PHE A 343 36.15 1.58 -2.89
N SER A 344 36.33 0.79 -3.96
CA SER A 344 37.64 0.43 -4.51
C SER A 344 38.32 1.56 -5.28
N MET A 345 37.62 2.68 -5.53
CA MET A 345 38.15 3.82 -6.28
C MET A 345 38.58 4.98 -5.36
N PHE A 346 38.36 4.88 -4.06
CA PHE A 346 38.90 5.87 -3.11
C PHE A 346 40.35 5.56 -2.72
N PRO A 347 41.21 6.59 -2.54
CA PRO A 347 41.08 7.99 -2.99
C PRO A 347 41.37 8.17 -4.48
N GLN A 348 40.90 9.29 -5.03
CA GLN A 348 41.23 9.73 -6.39
C GLN A 348 42.40 10.72 -6.34
N CYS A 349 43.61 10.24 -6.64
CA CYS A 349 44.85 11.01 -6.44
C CYS A 349 45.22 11.98 -7.55
N ASN A 350 44.70 11.78 -8.76
CA ASN A 350 45.00 12.64 -9.91
C ASN A 350 43.74 13.39 -10.37
N LEU A 351 43.43 14.49 -9.69
CA LEU A 351 42.28 15.36 -9.99
C LEU A 351 42.69 16.77 -10.43
N ASN A 352 43.99 17.08 -10.36
CA ASN A 352 44.51 18.42 -10.60
C ASN A 352 44.34 18.89 -12.05
N HIS A 353 44.30 17.96 -13.00
CA HIS A 353 44.04 18.29 -14.41
C HIS A 353 42.63 18.87 -14.61
N ILE A 354 41.62 18.43 -13.83
CA ILE A 354 40.25 18.96 -13.90
C ILE A 354 40.22 20.44 -13.48
N LEU A 355 40.99 20.82 -12.46
CA LEU A 355 41.00 22.18 -11.89
C LEU A 355 41.88 23.17 -12.67
N LYS A 356 42.72 22.69 -13.59
CA LYS A 356 43.68 23.53 -14.36
C LYS A 356 43.14 24.00 -15.72
N VAL A 357 41.98 23.50 -16.14
CA VAL A 357 41.38 23.87 -17.44
C VAL A 357 40.55 25.14 -17.29
N ASP A 358 40.88 26.17 -18.08
CA ASP A 358 40.25 27.49 -17.95
C ASP A 358 38.80 27.52 -18.48
N SER A 359 38.45 26.68 -19.45
CA SER A 359 37.10 26.63 -20.03
C SER A 359 36.15 25.69 -19.27
N LEU A 360 34.87 26.08 -19.15
CA LEU A 360 33.84 25.26 -18.50
C LEU A 360 33.64 23.91 -19.23
N SER A 361 33.58 23.94 -20.57
CA SER A 361 33.47 22.73 -21.40
C SER A 361 34.66 21.80 -21.21
N GLY A 362 35.88 22.35 -21.17
CA GLY A 362 37.08 21.56 -20.92
C GLY A 362 37.11 20.94 -19.52
N ARG A 363 36.63 21.65 -18.49
CA ARG A 363 36.46 21.10 -17.13
C ARG A 363 35.46 19.95 -17.09
N LEU A 364 34.30 20.10 -17.75
CA LEU A 364 33.29 19.04 -17.83
C LEU A 364 33.83 17.81 -18.58
N ASN A 365 34.49 17.99 -19.72
CA ASN A 365 35.10 16.89 -20.47
C ASN A 365 36.17 16.16 -19.64
N SER A 366 37.01 16.91 -18.93
CA SER A 366 38.02 16.33 -18.03
C SER A 366 37.37 15.55 -16.88
N PHE A 367 36.29 16.08 -16.31
CA PHE A 367 35.54 15.42 -15.22
C PHE A 367 34.92 14.10 -15.69
N PHE A 368 34.18 14.11 -16.80
CA PHE A 368 33.57 12.90 -17.35
C PHE A 368 34.61 11.91 -17.87
N GLY A 369 35.73 12.38 -18.39
CA GLY A 369 36.88 11.53 -18.74
C GLY A 369 37.43 10.79 -17.52
N THR A 370 37.63 11.49 -16.40
CA THR A 370 38.05 10.85 -15.14
C THR A 370 37.00 9.91 -14.58
N MET A 371 35.71 10.26 -14.67
CA MET A 371 34.60 9.37 -14.29
C MET A 371 34.64 8.07 -15.09
N TRP A 372 34.86 8.16 -16.40
CA TRP A 372 34.98 7.00 -17.28
C TRP A 372 36.21 6.15 -16.95
N SER A 373 37.37 6.78 -16.70
CA SER A 373 38.56 6.05 -16.24
C SER A 373 38.35 5.33 -14.91
N ALA A 374 37.64 5.95 -13.95
CA ALA A 374 37.29 5.31 -12.69
C ALA A 374 36.32 4.12 -12.88
N PHE A 375 35.39 4.23 -13.83
CA PHE A 375 34.51 3.13 -14.22
C PHE A 375 35.29 1.96 -14.84
N LEU A 376 36.19 2.22 -15.80
CA LEU A 376 37.04 1.17 -16.39
C LEU A 376 37.94 0.52 -15.34
N TYR A 377 38.53 1.32 -14.45
CA TYR A 377 39.30 0.80 -13.32
C TYR A 377 38.48 -0.13 -12.43
N MET A 378 37.22 0.24 -12.15
CA MET A 378 36.30 -0.60 -11.37
C MET A 378 36.10 -1.98 -12.02
N LEU A 379 35.92 -2.01 -13.35
CA LEU A 379 35.71 -3.24 -14.11
C LEU A 379 36.95 -4.13 -14.20
N GLU A 380 38.12 -3.53 -14.38
CA GLU A 380 39.36 -4.25 -14.67
C GLU A 380 40.12 -4.71 -13.41
N HIS A 381 40.07 -3.92 -12.33
CA HIS A 381 41.00 -4.06 -11.21
C HIS A 381 40.32 -4.21 -9.84
N SER A 382 39.03 -3.93 -9.72
CA SER A 382 38.32 -3.93 -8.43
C SER A 382 37.51 -5.21 -8.23
N TYR A 383 37.65 -5.85 -7.07
CA TYR A 383 36.82 -7.01 -6.70
C TYR A 383 35.54 -6.60 -5.96
N VAL A 384 35.63 -5.68 -4.99
CA VAL A 384 34.51 -5.34 -4.09
C VAL A 384 33.45 -4.52 -4.83
N SER A 385 33.86 -3.42 -5.49
CA SER A 385 32.92 -2.56 -6.21
C SER A 385 32.33 -3.25 -7.44
N LEU A 386 33.09 -4.14 -8.09
CA LEU A 386 32.58 -4.96 -9.21
C LEU A 386 31.54 -5.97 -8.74
N ALA A 387 31.81 -6.69 -7.63
CA ALA A 387 30.83 -7.61 -7.06
C ALA A 387 29.54 -6.87 -6.65
N GLY A 388 29.65 -5.71 -6.00
CA GLY A 388 28.51 -4.87 -5.67
C GLY A 388 27.71 -4.44 -6.90
N TYR A 389 28.39 -4.04 -7.98
CA TYR A 389 27.76 -3.67 -9.25
C TYR A 389 27.03 -4.85 -9.90
N VAL A 390 27.65 -6.03 -9.97
CA VAL A 390 27.03 -7.25 -10.52
C VAL A 390 25.81 -7.68 -9.70
N VAL A 391 25.91 -7.68 -8.38
CA VAL A 391 24.78 -7.99 -7.49
C VAL A 391 23.63 -7.02 -7.73
N LEU A 392 23.93 -5.71 -7.83
CA LEU A 392 22.90 -4.70 -8.07
C LEU A 392 22.22 -4.88 -9.44
N ILE A 393 22.97 -5.30 -10.48
CA ILE A 393 22.39 -5.69 -11.78
C ILE A 393 21.43 -6.86 -11.60
N ILE A 394 21.86 -7.95 -10.95
CA ILE A 394 21.04 -9.14 -10.76
C ILE A 394 19.75 -8.79 -10.02
N VAL A 395 19.86 -8.07 -8.90
CA VAL A 395 18.70 -7.62 -8.11
C VAL A 395 17.77 -6.74 -8.94
N SER A 396 18.31 -5.78 -9.69
CA SER A 396 17.49 -4.89 -10.52
C SER A 396 16.80 -5.61 -11.67
N LEU A 397 17.42 -6.64 -12.25
CA LEU A 397 16.79 -7.47 -13.29
C LEU A 397 15.65 -8.30 -12.73
N LEU A 398 15.82 -8.86 -11.53
CA LEU A 398 14.79 -9.64 -10.83
C LEU A 398 13.65 -8.75 -10.32
N PHE A 399 13.94 -7.49 -10.00
CA PHE A 399 12.94 -6.54 -9.55
C PHE A 399 11.98 -6.13 -10.67
N VAL A 400 12.44 -6.04 -11.93
CA VAL A 400 11.56 -5.69 -13.06
C VAL A 400 10.52 -6.81 -13.27
N PRO A 401 9.21 -6.52 -13.23
CA PRO A 401 8.18 -7.54 -13.28
C PRO A 401 8.21 -8.34 -14.58
N SER A 402 7.82 -9.62 -14.49
CA SER A 402 7.79 -10.58 -15.61
C SER A 402 6.81 -10.24 -16.73
N LYS A 403 5.93 -9.24 -16.50
CA LYS A 403 4.99 -8.69 -17.49
C LYS A 403 5.66 -8.25 -18.79
N VAL A 404 6.89 -7.74 -18.73
CA VAL A 404 7.64 -7.29 -19.91
C VAL A 404 8.62 -8.36 -20.39
N SER A 405 8.96 -8.35 -21.69
CA SER A 405 9.87 -9.34 -22.27
C SER A 405 11.25 -9.30 -21.60
N ARG A 406 11.95 -10.45 -21.55
CA ARG A 406 13.31 -10.55 -20.95
C ARG A 406 14.30 -9.51 -21.50
N LYS A 407 14.18 -9.16 -22.79
CA LYS A 407 14.99 -8.09 -23.41
C LYS A 407 14.68 -6.72 -22.81
N ARG A 408 13.40 -6.39 -22.59
CA ARG A 408 12.99 -5.14 -21.95
C ARG A 408 13.38 -5.13 -20.47
N GLN A 409 13.21 -6.24 -19.76
CA GLN A 409 13.70 -6.38 -18.37
C GLN A 409 15.19 -6.07 -18.28
N ALA A 410 15.99 -6.65 -19.19
CA ALA A 410 17.41 -6.38 -19.30
C ALA A 410 17.72 -4.89 -19.52
N ILE A 411 17.06 -4.25 -20.49
CA ILE A 411 17.25 -2.83 -20.79
C ILE A 411 16.89 -1.96 -19.58
N ILE A 412 15.72 -2.17 -18.98
CA ILE A 412 15.23 -1.38 -17.84
C ILE A 412 16.17 -1.53 -16.64
N GLY A 413 16.52 -2.77 -16.28
CA GLY A 413 17.42 -3.05 -15.15
C GLY A 413 18.81 -2.47 -15.38
N VAL A 414 19.40 -2.66 -16.56
CA VAL A 414 20.74 -2.11 -16.88
C VAL A 414 20.72 -0.58 -16.87
N LEU A 415 19.72 0.08 -17.46
CA LEU A 415 19.59 1.54 -17.41
C LEU A 415 19.45 2.06 -15.98
N HIS A 416 18.64 1.39 -15.15
CA HIS A 416 18.46 1.76 -13.75
C HIS A 416 19.77 1.66 -12.95
N VAL A 417 20.50 0.55 -13.09
CA VAL A 417 21.79 0.37 -12.41
C VAL A 417 22.86 1.30 -12.96
N SER A 418 22.85 1.57 -14.27
CA SER A 418 23.76 2.53 -14.89
C SER A 418 23.56 3.94 -14.32
N ALA A 419 22.31 4.36 -14.09
CA ALA A 419 22.00 5.62 -13.44
C ALA A 419 22.54 5.65 -11.99
N HIS A 420 22.36 4.58 -11.21
CA HIS A 420 22.92 4.50 -9.86
C HIS A 420 24.46 4.51 -9.85
N MET A 421 25.10 3.79 -10.76
CA MET A 421 26.57 3.74 -10.87
C MET A 421 27.14 5.10 -11.29
N ALA A 422 26.56 5.73 -12.31
CA ALA A 422 26.98 7.06 -12.75
C ALA A 422 26.86 8.08 -11.61
N ALA A 423 25.73 8.08 -10.90
CA ALA A 423 25.55 8.97 -9.75
C ALA A 423 26.56 8.70 -8.62
N ALA A 424 26.82 7.45 -8.27
CA ALA A 424 27.80 7.11 -7.26
C ALA A 424 29.21 7.62 -7.63
N LEU A 425 29.63 7.43 -8.89
CA LEU A 425 30.92 7.93 -9.41
C LEU A 425 30.99 9.46 -9.42
N ILE A 426 29.92 10.14 -9.86
CA ILE A 426 29.85 11.61 -9.86
C ILE A 426 29.99 12.14 -8.43
N LEU A 427 29.25 11.58 -7.47
CA LEU A 427 29.30 12.01 -6.07
C LEU A 427 30.67 11.73 -5.45
N MET A 428 31.31 10.61 -5.81
CA MET A 428 32.66 10.25 -5.36
C MET A 428 33.65 11.32 -5.83
N LEU A 429 33.63 11.66 -7.12
CA LEU A 429 34.52 12.67 -7.70
C LEU A 429 34.25 14.07 -7.13
N LEU A 430 32.99 14.45 -6.92
CA LEU A 430 32.65 15.74 -6.32
C LEU A 430 33.20 15.85 -4.89
N MET A 431 33.07 14.79 -4.10
CA MET A 431 33.63 14.76 -2.74
C MET A 431 35.16 14.82 -2.76
N GLU A 432 35.82 14.01 -3.59
CA GLU A 432 37.28 13.99 -3.71
C GLU A 432 37.83 15.32 -4.25
N LEU A 433 37.15 15.96 -5.21
CA LEU A 433 37.48 17.31 -5.68
C LEU A 433 37.32 18.34 -4.56
N GLY A 434 36.27 18.24 -3.75
CA GLY A 434 36.08 19.10 -2.58
C GLY A 434 37.24 18.98 -1.59
N VAL A 435 37.67 17.75 -1.30
CA VAL A 435 38.83 17.49 -0.44
C VAL A 435 40.13 18.03 -1.06
N GLU A 436 40.37 17.79 -2.35
CA GLU A 436 41.54 18.33 -3.08
C GLU A 436 41.57 19.86 -3.07
N MET A 437 40.43 20.52 -3.26
CA MET A 437 40.31 21.98 -3.18
C MET A 437 40.65 22.48 -1.78
N CYS A 438 40.15 21.83 -0.73
CA CYS A 438 40.46 22.19 0.65
C CYS A 438 41.96 22.04 0.95
N ILE A 439 42.60 20.97 0.46
CA ILE A 439 44.06 20.77 0.60
C ILE A 439 44.83 21.87 -0.14
N ARG A 440 44.44 22.18 -1.38
CA ARG A 440 45.10 23.19 -2.22
C ARG A 440 45.04 24.60 -1.60
N HIS A 441 43.91 24.95 -1.01
CA HIS A 441 43.71 26.23 -0.32
C HIS A 441 44.22 26.23 1.13
N ARG A 442 44.93 25.18 1.56
CA ARG A 442 45.47 25.03 2.92
C ARG A 442 44.39 25.10 4.02
N LEU A 443 43.18 24.62 3.72
CA LEU A 443 42.10 24.45 4.68
C LEU A 443 42.17 23.10 5.40
N LEU A 444 42.69 22.07 4.73
CA LEU A 444 42.90 20.72 5.28
C LEU A 444 44.32 20.21 4.99
N ALA A 445 44.75 19.21 5.76
CA ALA A 445 46.05 18.55 5.70
C ALA A 445 47.25 19.50 5.86
N THR A 446 47.13 20.50 6.73
CA THR A 446 48.15 21.54 6.93
C THR A 446 49.21 21.14 7.96
N SER A 447 48.81 20.40 9.01
CA SER A 447 49.69 20.17 10.17
C SER A 447 49.72 18.71 10.67
N GLY A 448 49.16 17.78 9.89
CA GLY A 448 49.09 16.35 10.20
C GLY A 448 47.80 15.96 10.94
N TYR A 449 47.72 14.73 11.47
CA TYR A 449 46.50 14.16 12.07
C TYR A 449 45.92 14.87 13.32
N HIS A 450 46.58 15.92 13.81
CA HIS A 450 46.30 16.53 15.12
C HIS A 450 46.15 18.06 15.01
N THR A 451 45.66 18.56 13.89
CA THR A 451 45.46 20.00 13.66
C THR A 451 44.53 20.61 14.71
N LEU A 452 43.38 19.99 14.99
CA LEU A 452 42.49 20.42 16.09
C LEU A 452 43.17 20.44 17.47
N TYR A 453 43.99 19.43 17.79
CA TYR A 453 44.74 19.39 19.06
C TYR A 453 45.81 20.48 19.16
N LYS A 454 46.50 20.80 18.06
CA LYS A 454 47.46 21.91 18.03
C LYS A 454 46.76 23.25 18.22
N TRP A 455 45.62 23.46 17.56
CA TRP A 455 44.79 24.64 17.78
C TRP A 455 44.32 24.74 19.24
N TYR A 456 43.80 23.64 19.80
CA TYR A 456 43.42 23.56 21.21
C TYR A 456 44.58 23.96 22.12
N ARG A 457 45.78 23.39 21.93
CA ARG A 457 46.96 23.72 22.74
C ARG A 457 47.38 25.18 22.62
N SER A 458 47.25 25.78 21.42
CA SER A 458 47.50 27.21 21.22
C SER A 458 46.54 28.07 22.05
N ILE A 459 45.23 27.83 21.91
CA ILE A 459 44.19 28.57 22.65
C ILE A 459 44.30 28.33 24.15
N GLU A 460 44.54 27.08 24.56
CA GLU A 460 44.74 26.69 25.96
C GLU A 460 45.95 27.40 26.57
N SER A 461 47.04 27.57 25.81
CA SER A 461 48.22 28.30 26.29
C SER A 461 48.02 29.81 26.37
N GLU A 462 47.21 30.39 25.49
CA GLU A 462 46.95 31.82 25.41
C GLU A 462 45.91 32.29 26.43
N HIS A 463 44.83 31.53 26.59
CA HIS A 463 43.68 31.92 27.42
C HIS A 463 43.65 31.24 28.80
N PHE A 464 44.34 30.11 28.97
CA PHE A 464 44.36 29.33 30.22
C PHE A 464 45.80 28.91 30.63
N PRO A 465 46.67 29.88 30.96
CA PRO A 465 48.03 29.60 31.39
C PRO A 465 48.05 28.74 32.66
N ASP A 466 49.12 27.94 32.83
CA ASP A 466 49.28 27.01 33.97
C ASP A 466 50.33 27.55 34.98
N PRO A 467 50.02 28.61 35.75
CA PRO A 467 50.98 29.25 36.65
C PRO A 467 51.43 28.35 37.81
N THR A 468 50.65 27.31 38.13
CA THR A 468 50.98 26.34 39.20
C THR A 468 51.64 25.07 38.68
N GLY A 469 51.84 24.92 37.37
CA GLY A 469 52.39 23.71 36.75
C GLY A 469 51.54 22.45 36.99
N LEU A 470 50.23 22.59 37.24
CA LEU A 470 49.34 21.48 37.53
C LEU A 470 49.20 20.56 36.31
N ARG A 471 49.07 21.12 35.11
CA ARG A 471 48.92 20.35 33.86
C ARG A 471 50.18 19.55 33.56
N ALA A 472 51.36 20.17 33.74
CA ALA A 472 52.64 19.49 33.60
C ALA A 472 52.83 18.35 34.62
N ARG A 473 52.35 18.55 35.86
CA ARG A 473 52.34 17.49 36.90
C ARG A 473 51.41 16.34 36.55
N ILE A 474 50.20 16.62 36.07
CA ILE A 474 49.24 15.59 35.62
C ILE A 474 49.80 14.81 34.44
N GLU A 475 50.42 15.48 33.46
CA GLU A 475 51.09 14.82 32.34
C GLU A 475 52.20 13.86 32.83
N ARG A 476 53.02 14.29 33.79
CA ARG A 476 54.04 13.42 34.40
C ARG A 476 53.43 12.27 35.21
N TRP A 477 52.40 12.50 36.01
CA TRP A 477 51.74 11.48 36.83
C TRP A 477 51.02 10.43 35.99
N THR A 478 50.53 10.83 34.82
CA THR A 478 49.85 9.93 33.88
C THR A 478 50.80 9.32 32.85
N PHE A 479 52.11 9.51 32.99
CA PHE A 479 53.12 9.07 32.01
C PHE A 479 52.80 9.51 30.57
N GLY A 480 52.24 10.71 30.40
CA GLY A 480 51.83 11.26 29.11
C GLY A 480 50.48 10.78 28.59
N LEU A 481 49.75 9.93 29.33
CA LEU A 481 48.45 9.42 28.92
C LEU A 481 47.39 10.53 28.84
N TYR A 482 47.39 11.49 29.78
CA TYR A 482 46.44 12.60 29.79
C TYR A 482 46.43 13.41 28.46
N PRO A 483 47.55 14.01 28.01
CA PRO A 483 47.56 14.73 26.74
C PRO A 483 47.40 13.81 25.53
N ALA A 484 47.85 12.55 25.60
CA ALA A 484 47.64 11.59 24.53
C ALA A 484 46.15 11.26 24.32
N CYS A 485 45.39 11.02 25.40
CA CYS A 485 43.96 10.77 25.34
C CYS A 485 43.22 11.94 24.69
N ILE A 486 43.48 13.19 25.10
CA ILE A 486 42.86 14.38 24.51
C ILE A 486 43.24 14.50 23.03
N LYS A 487 44.52 14.31 22.70
CA LYS A 487 45.05 14.38 21.33
C LYS A 487 44.38 13.37 20.39
N TYR A 488 44.25 12.11 20.81
CA TYR A 488 43.63 11.06 19.99
C TYR A 488 42.11 11.20 19.93
N LEU A 489 41.47 11.64 21.03
CA LEU A 489 40.04 11.94 21.05
C LEU A 489 39.69 13.06 20.06
N MET A 490 40.45 14.16 20.07
CA MET A 490 40.25 15.27 19.14
C MET A 490 40.45 14.86 17.67
N SER A 491 41.41 13.98 17.38
CA SER A 491 41.56 13.42 16.03
C SER A 491 40.35 12.61 15.57
N ALA A 492 39.65 11.94 16.49
CA ALA A 492 38.42 11.22 16.15
C ALA A 492 37.26 12.17 15.77
N PHE A 493 37.29 13.42 16.24
CA PHE A 493 36.31 14.45 15.90
C PHE A 493 36.72 15.30 14.68
N ASP A 494 38.01 15.31 14.31
CA ASP A 494 38.54 16.04 13.14
C ASP A 494 38.59 15.16 11.88
N ILE A 495 37.44 14.56 11.55
CA ILE A 495 37.30 13.57 10.46
C ILE A 495 37.76 14.12 9.09
N PRO A 496 37.43 15.37 8.68
CA PRO A 496 37.92 15.93 7.43
C PRO A 496 39.45 16.02 7.36
N GLU A 497 40.12 16.40 8.45
CA GLU A 497 41.58 16.46 8.51
C GLU A 497 42.18 15.05 8.43
N VAL A 498 41.64 14.09 9.18
CA VAL A 498 42.07 12.68 9.12
C VAL A 498 41.93 12.13 7.70
N MET A 499 40.79 12.38 7.05
CA MET A 499 40.54 11.97 5.67
C MET A 499 41.56 12.60 4.70
N ALA A 500 41.78 13.91 4.79
CA ALA A 500 42.68 14.65 3.90
C ALA A 500 44.17 14.29 4.07
N VAL A 501 44.63 14.14 5.32
CA VAL A 501 46.01 13.72 5.65
C VAL A 501 46.26 12.28 5.20
N THR A 502 45.32 11.37 5.49
CA THR A 502 45.45 9.96 5.07
C THR A 502 45.44 9.85 3.55
N ARG A 503 44.51 10.54 2.87
CA ARG A 503 44.46 10.63 1.41
C ARG A 503 45.78 11.14 0.83
N SER A 504 46.31 12.23 1.36
CA SER A 504 47.60 12.80 0.91
C SER A 504 48.76 11.83 1.08
N THR A 505 48.72 11.01 2.14
CA THR A 505 49.71 9.95 2.39
C THR A 505 49.58 8.82 1.37
N ILE A 506 48.37 8.32 1.14
CA ILE A 506 48.07 7.29 0.13
C ILE A 506 48.52 7.74 -1.25
N CYS A 507 48.18 8.97 -1.65
CA CYS A 507 48.51 9.48 -2.98
C CYS A 507 50.01 9.70 -3.21
N LYS A 508 50.80 9.93 -2.16
CA LYS A 508 52.25 10.11 -2.26
C LYS A 508 53.04 8.82 -2.11
N LYS A 509 52.60 7.91 -1.22
CA LYS A 509 53.38 6.74 -0.78
C LYS A 509 52.72 5.40 -1.12
N GLY A 510 51.51 5.41 -1.67
CA GLY A 510 50.71 4.23 -1.93
C GLY A 510 50.00 3.68 -0.70
N PHE A 511 49.01 2.81 -0.93
CA PHE A 511 48.23 2.17 0.13
C PHE A 511 49.05 1.26 1.06
N THR A 512 50.13 0.65 0.56
CA THR A 512 51.03 -0.22 1.33
C THR A 512 51.77 0.51 2.46
N SER A 513 51.77 1.84 2.43
CA SER A 513 52.36 2.68 3.48
C SER A 513 51.51 2.78 4.76
N LEU A 514 50.24 2.34 4.72
CA LEU A 514 49.31 2.41 5.85
C LEU A 514 49.18 1.07 6.58
N SER A 515 48.99 1.15 7.90
CA SER A 515 48.52 -0.02 8.67
C SER A 515 47.05 -0.33 8.34
N ARG A 516 46.64 -1.59 8.54
CA ARG A 516 45.24 -2.01 8.32
C ARG A 516 44.25 -1.17 9.14
N GLY A 517 44.60 -0.85 10.40
CA GLY A 517 43.78 0.03 11.24
C GLY A 517 43.63 1.43 10.69
N SER A 518 44.71 2.03 10.15
CA SER A 518 44.66 3.36 9.53
C SER A 518 43.81 3.36 8.26
N ALA A 519 43.88 2.29 7.45
CA ALA A 519 43.03 2.13 6.27
C ALA A 519 41.54 2.01 6.64
N ILE A 520 41.22 1.26 7.70
CA ILE A 520 39.84 1.16 8.21
C ILE A 520 39.33 2.53 8.67
N ILE A 521 40.14 3.28 9.44
CA ILE A 521 39.78 4.63 9.89
C ILE A 521 39.55 5.57 8.69
N TYR A 522 40.39 5.48 7.66
CA TYR A 522 40.21 6.23 6.44
C TYR A 522 38.88 5.92 5.76
N TYR A 523 38.59 4.66 5.47
CA TYR A 523 37.34 4.28 4.82
C TYR A 523 36.11 4.58 5.67
N ALA A 524 36.19 4.44 6.99
CA ALA A 524 35.12 4.87 7.90
C ALA A 524 34.88 6.38 7.82
N SER A 525 35.95 7.18 7.76
CA SER A 525 35.89 8.64 7.61
C SER A 525 35.24 9.05 6.29
N VAL A 526 35.67 8.43 5.17
CA VAL A 526 35.11 8.64 3.83
C VAL A 526 33.65 8.23 3.79
N PHE A 527 33.30 7.06 4.36
CA PHE A 527 31.93 6.55 4.41
C PHE A 527 30.99 7.54 5.08
N LEU A 528 31.35 8.11 6.24
CA LEU A 528 30.47 9.03 6.97
C LEU A 528 30.04 10.24 6.13
N TYR A 529 30.97 10.83 5.37
CA TYR A 529 30.66 11.98 4.52
C TYR A 529 29.98 11.57 3.22
N PHE A 530 30.50 10.53 2.56
CA PHE A 530 29.95 10.04 1.30
C PHE A 530 28.52 9.52 1.45
N TRP A 531 28.23 8.85 2.57
CA TRP A 531 26.90 8.32 2.87
C TRP A 531 25.89 9.46 3.02
N VAL A 532 26.17 10.48 3.84
CA VAL A 532 25.29 11.66 3.97
C VAL A 532 25.06 12.34 2.62
N PHE A 533 26.12 12.49 1.83
CA PHE A 533 26.06 13.16 0.53
C PHE A 533 25.30 12.35 -0.53
N SER A 534 25.38 11.02 -0.49
CA SER A 534 24.78 10.13 -1.50
C SER A 534 23.30 9.83 -1.25
N THR A 535 22.88 9.74 0.02
CA THR A 535 21.51 9.33 0.38
C THR A 535 20.39 10.07 -0.37
N PRO A 536 20.40 11.41 -0.59
CA PRO A 536 19.32 12.09 -1.31
C PRO A 536 19.19 11.63 -2.77
N ILE A 537 20.32 11.32 -3.41
CA ILE A 537 20.39 10.98 -4.83
C ILE A 537 19.90 9.56 -5.06
N VAL A 538 20.18 8.64 -4.13
CA VAL A 538 19.71 7.25 -4.23
C VAL A 538 18.19 7.19 -4.31
N SER A 539 17.51 7.84 -3.36
CA SER A 539 16.04 7.92 -3.35
C SER A 539 15.47 8.67 -4.55
N LEU A 540 16.16 9.71 -5.04
CA LEU A 540 15.72 10.45 -6.22
C LEU A 540 15.73 9.56 -7.47
N ILE A 541 16.79 8.77 -7.68
CA ILE A 541 16.88 7.87 -8.84
C ILE A 541 15.84 6.76 -8.74
N PHE A 542 15.67 6.16 -7.56
CA PHE A 542 14.69 5.10 -7.38
C PHE A 542 13.24 5.61 -7.52
N GLY A 543 12.92 6.76 -6.93
CA GLY A 543 11.63 7.41 -7.11
C GLY A 543 11.35 7.81 -8.56
N SER A 544 12.37 8.29 -9.29
CA SER A 544 12.25 8.59 -10.73
C SER A 544 12.05 7.32 -11.56
N TYR A 545 12.72 6.23 -11.19
CA TYR A 545 12.52 4.92 -11.81
C TYR A 545 11.07 4.46 -11.66
N LEU A 546 10.52 4.45 -10.45
CA LEU A 546 9.12 4.06 -10.22
C LEU A 546 8.15 4.95 -11.01
N TYR A 547 8.38 6.27 -11.02
CA TYR A 547 7.57 7.22 -11.80
C TYR A 547 7.60 6.94 -13.31
N ILE A 548 8.77 6.66 -13.88
CA ILE A 548 8.92 6.36 -15.31
C ILE A 548 8.27 5.01 -15.63
N CYS A 549 8.54 4.00 -14.81
CA CYS A 549 8.02 2.65 -14.98
C CYS A 549 6.49 2.61 -14.96
N ILE A 550 5.86 3.27 -14.00
CA ILE A 550 4.41 3.22 -13.87
C ILE A 550 3.70 4.00 -14.99
N ASN A 551 4.19 5.18 -15.37
CA ASN A 551 3.50 6.04 -16.33
C ASN A 551 3.75 5.68 -17.80
N TRP A 552 4.92 5.16 -18.15
CA TRP A 552 5.27 4.85 -19.56
C TRP A 552 5.34 3.37 -19.86
N LEU A 553 5.69 2.54 -18.87
CA LEU A 553 5.81 1.09 -19.06
C LEU A 553 4.64 0.32 -18.46
N HIS A 554 3.80 0.99 -17.65
CA HIS A 554 2.67 0.38 -16.92
C HIS A 554 3.11 -0.86 -16.12
N ILE A 555 4.24 -0.74 -15.43
CA ILE A 555 4.77 -1.76 -14.49
C ILE A 555 4.92 -1.15 -13.09
N HIS A 556 5.15 -1.99 -12.08
CA HIS A 556 5.31 -1.57 -10.68
C HIS A 556 4.10 -0.84 -10.09
N PHE A 557 2.89 -1.27 -10.44
CA PHE A 557 1.68 -0.61 -9.97
C PHE A 557 1.58 -0.62 -8.43
N ASP A 558 2.03 -1.70 -7.81
CA ASP A 558 2.03 -1.84 -6.36
C ASP A 558 3.17 -1.06 -5.72
N GLU A 559 4.43 -1.29 -6.10
CA GLU A 559 5.59 -0.64 -5.47
C GLU A 559 5.58 0.89 -5.63
N ALA A 560 5.10 1.39 -6.77
CA ALA A 560 5.04 2.83 -7.04
C ALA A 560 3.98 3.56 -6.22
N PHE A 561 2.94 2.88 -5.71
CA PHE A 561 1.88 3.52 -4.93
C PHE A 561 1.95 3.12 -3.44
N SER A 562 2.38 1.90 -3.12
CA SER A 562 2.64 1.45 -1.75
C SER A 562 3.74 2.28 -1.10
N SER A 563 4.81 2.62 -1.83
CA SER A 563 5.86 3.54 -1.36
C SER A 563 5.37 4.96 -1.06
N LEU A 564 4.23 5.36 -1.64
CA LEU A 564 3.57 6.64 -1.39
C LEU A 564 2.58 6.61 -0.24
N ARG A 565 2.11 5.43 0.21
CA ARG A 565 1.19 5.26 1.36
C ARG A 565 0.07 6.31 1.35
N ILE A 566 -0.68 6.35 0.25
CA ILE A 566 -1.70 7.38 0.01
C ILE A 566 -2.99 6.93 0.69
N ALA A 567 -3.26 7.47 1.88
CA ALA A 567 -4.49 7.21 2.64
C ALA A 567 -5.74 7.93 2.10
N ASN A 568 -5.61 8.72 1.03
CA ASN A 568 -6.70 9.47 0.42
C ASN A 568 -7.43 8.61 -0.62
N TYR A 569 -8.48 9.18 -1.26
CA TYR A 569 -9.28 8.52 -2.28
C TYR A 569 -9.94 7.24 -1.73
N LYS A 570 -10.96 7.45 -0.89
CA LYS A 570 -11.75 6.35 -0.30
C LYS A 570 -13.15 6.34 -0.87
N ALA A 571 -13.73 5.16 -0.97
CA ALA A 571 -15.02 4.97 -1.58
C ALA A 571 -15.68 3.68 -1.10
N PHE A 572 -16.99 3.60 -1.28
CA PHE A 572 -17.81 2.41 -1.15
C PHE A 572 -18.93 2.47 -2.19
N THR A 573 -19.55 1.33 -2.47
CA THR A 573 -20.65 1.24 -3.44
C THR A 573 -21.95 0.97 -2.69
N ARG A 574 -22.95 1.82 -2.88
CA ARG A 574 -24.32 1.64 -2.39
C ARG A 574 -25.22 1.14 -3.50
N PHE A 575 -26.07 0.20 -3.18
CA PHE A 575 -26.99 -0.46 -4.10
C PHE A 575 -28.42 -0.29 -3.62
N HIS A 576 -29.35 -0.24 -4.57
CA HIS A 576 -30.77 -0.16 -4.34
C HIS A 576 -31.50 -1.12 -5.27
N ILE A 577 -32.15 -2.13 -4.69
CA ILE A 577 -33.10 -2.96 -5.43
C ILE A 577 -34.44 -2.23 -5.40
N THR A 578 -34.83 -1.72 -6.57
CA THR A 578 -36.06 -0.95 -6.75
C THR A 578 -37.29 -1.84 -6.75
N GLN A 579 -38.46 -1.23 -6.60
CA GLN A 579 -39.75 -1.93 -6.71
C GLN A 579 -39.95 -2.58 -8.09
N ASP A 580 -39.34 -1.99 -9.14
CA ASP A 580 -39.36 -2.49 -10.51
C ASP A 580 -38.36 -3.64 -10.75
N SER A 581 -37.67 -4.11 -9.71
CA SER A 581 -36.63 -5.17 -9.74
C SER A 581 -35.30 -4.78 -10.37
N ASP A 582 -35.12 -3.51 -10.75
CA ASP A 582 -33.83 -2.98 -11.22
C ASP A 582 -32.88 -2.74 -10.05
N LEU A 583 -31.57 -2.85 -10.31
CA LEU A 583 -30.51 -2.58 -9.35
C LEU A 583 -29.84 -1.25 -9.69
N GLU A 584 -30.15 -0.20 -8.93
CA GLU A 584 -29.43 1.07 -9.01
C GLU A 584 -28.14 0.99 -8.19
N VAL A 585 -27.04 1.54 -8.73
CA VAL A 585 -25.71 1.44 -8.14
C VAL A 585 -25.08 2.82 -8.05
N PHE A 586 -24.71 3.24 -6.84
CA PHE A 586 -24.09 4.52 -6.53
C PHE A 586 -22.72 4.30 -5.90
N THR A 587 -21.65 4.78 -6.54
CA THR A 587 -20.31 4.76 -5.91
C THR A 587 -20.06 6.10 -5.24
N LEU A 588 -19.98 6.10 -3.92
CA LEU A 588 -19.72 7.29 -3.12
C LEU A 588 -18.24 7.38 -2.76
N ALA A 589 -17.64 8.55 -2.90
CA ALA A 589 -16.21 8.73 -2.65
C ALA A 589 -15.86 10.03 -1.91
N VAL A 590 -14.70 10.01 -1.27
CA VAL A 590 -14.06 11.13 -0.58
C VAL A 590 -12.58 11.25 -0.97
N ASP A 591 -12.21 12.42 -1.48
CA ASP A 591 -10.87 12.67 -2.02
C ASP A 591 -9.82 12.85 -0.92
N LYS A 592 -10.22 13.29 0.28
CA LYS A 592 -9.33 13.53 1.41
C LYS A 592 -9.85 12.86 2.67
N VAL A 593 -8.96 12.13 3.33
CA VAL A 593 -9.23 11.50 4.62
C VAL A 593 -8.71 12.39 5.76
N PRO A 594 -9.54 12.74 6.76
CA PRO A 594 -9.10 13.47 7.94
C PRO A 594 -8.00 12.74 8.70
N LYS A 595 -7.08 13.49 9.30
CA LYS A 595 -6.00 12.93 10.13
C LYS A 595 -6.27 13.05 11.63
N GLU A 596 -7.03 14.07 11.99
CA GLU A 596 -7.35 14.43 13.36
C GLU A 596 -8.86 14.41 13.53
N TRP A 597 -9.28 13.74 14.59
CA TRP A 597 -10.68 13.51 14.91
C TRP A 597 -10.94 13.99 16.32
N GLU A 598 -12.10 14.59 16.53
CA GLU A 598 -12.57 15.07 17.83
C GLU A 598 -13.96 14.53 18.12
N LEU A 599 -14.34 14.54 19.40
CA LEU A 599 -15.64 14.04 19.83
C LEU A 599 -16.74 14.83 19.13
N ASP A 600 -17.67 14.13 18.48
CA ASP A 600 -18.80 14.78 17.83
C ASP A 600 -19.82 15.19 18.90
N HIS A 601 -19.95 16.50 19.14
CA HIS A 601 -20.91 17.03 20.12
C HIS A 601 -22.34 16.57 19.83
N ALA A 602 -22.74 16.44 18.56
CA ALA A 602 -24.08 15.97 18.22
C ALA A 602 -24.32 14.51 18.63
N TRP A 603 -23.27 13.68 18.62
CA TRP A 603 -23.31 12.32 19.12
C TRP A 603 -23.30 12.28 20.66
N ASP A 604 -22.56 13.19 21.30
CA ASP A 604 -22.42 13.22 22.76
C ASP A 604 -23.69 13.73 23.43
N ASP A 605 -24.29 14.80 22.88
CA ASP A 605 -25.51 15.44 23.36
C ASP A 605 -26.78 14.62 23.09
N GLU A 606 -26.75 13.70 22.10
CA GLU A 606 -27.88 12.83 21.80
C GLU A 606 -28.18 11.90 23.00
N PRO A 607 -29.42 11.88 23.54
CA PRO A 607 -29.80 10.97 24.60
C PRO A 607 -29.58 9.51 24.19
N LYS A 608 -29.09 8.70 25.13
CA LYS A 608 -28.77 7.27 24.90
C LYS A 608 -29.62 6.40 25.84
N PRO A 609 -30.94 6.25 25.58
CA PRO A 609 -31.79 5.37 26.37
C PRO A 609 -31.18 3.96 26.51
N PRO A 610 -31.36 3.30 27.66
CA PRO A 610 -30.93 1.93 27.85
C PRO A 610 -31.49 1.02 26.74
N LEU A 611 -30.65 0.11 26.24
CA LEU A 611 -31.00 -0.86 25.20
C LEU A 611 -31.33 -0.29 23.80
N GLN A 612 -31.26 1.04 23.59
CA GLN A 612 -31.44 1.59 22.25
C GLN A 612 -30.27 1.18 21.34
N MET A 613 -30.61 0.64 20.18
CA MET A 613 -29.63 0.27 19.17
C MET A 613 -29.07 1.49 18.46
N SER A 614 -27.76 1.50 18.22
CA SER A 614 -27.04 2.66 17.64
C SER A 614 -27.49 3.03 16.23
N HIS A 615 -28.01 2.07 15.46
CA HIS A 615 -28.48 2.30 14.08
C HIS A 615 -29.79 3.11 14.02
N LEU A 616 -30.52 3.22 15.13
CA LEU A 616 -31.72 4.06 15.25
C LEU A 616 -31.40 5.52 15.60
N ARG A 617 -30.13 5.81 15.90
CA ARG A 617 -29.68 7.16 16.28
C ARG A 617 -29.60 8.09 15.09
N ARG A 618 -29.82 9.38 15.33
CA ARG A 618 -29.66 10.44 14.34
C ARG A 618 -28.19 10.74 14.06
N PHE A 619 -27.35 10.65 15.09
CA PHE A 619 -25.91 10.89 15.00
C PHE A 619 -25.16 9.65 15.51
N PRO A 620 -25.02 8.59 14.69
CA PRO A 620 -24.51 7.29 15.15
C PRO A 620 -23.01 7.28 15.45
N SER A 621 -22.24 8.16 14.80
CA SER A 621 -20.78 8.11 14.79
C SER A 621 -20.15 9.02 15.84
N LYS A 622 -19.23 8.46 16.64
CA LYS A 622 -18.63 9.11 17.81
C LYS A 622 -17.72 10.30 17.48
N TRP A 623 -16.98 10.24 16.39
CA TRP A 623 -15.92 11.20 16.09
C TRP A 623 -16.17 11.93 14.77
N ARG A 624 -15.97 13.25 14.76
CA ARG A 624 -16.01 14.10 13.56
C ARG A 624 -14.62 14.62 13.21
N ALA A 625 -14.43 15.08 11.98
CA ALA A 625 -13.17 15.70 11.60
C ALA A 625 -12.93 17.01 12.40
N ALA A 626 -11.74 17.18 12.96
CA ALA A 626 -11.43 18.34 13.81
C ALA A 626 -11.03 19.59 13.00
N SER A 627 -10.10 19.44 12.06
CA SER A 627 -9.47 20.57 11.34
C SER A 627 -9.67 20.54 9.83
N SER A 628 -9.97 19.38 9.24
CA SER A 628 -10.26 19.20 7.82
C SER A 628 -11.77 19.07 7.57
N PRO A 629 -12.26 19.32 6.33
CA PRO A 629 -13.65 19.04 5.98
C PRO A 629 -14.05 17.61 6.34
N ASP A 630 -15.19 17.46 7.00
CA ASP A 630 -15.71 16.14 7.40
C ASP A 630 -16.13 15.34 6.16
N PRO A 631 -15.85 14.02 6.09
CA PRO A 631 -16.27 13.16 4.99
C PRO A 631 -17.74 13.34 4.59
N LEU A 632 -18.63 13.56 5.57
CA LEU A 632 -20.05 13.80 5.35
C LEU A 632 -20.36 15.04 4.51
N SER A 633 -19.48 16.05 4.58
CA SER A 633 -19.62 17.30 3.82
C SER A 633 -18.99 17.24 2.43
N THR A 634 -18.02 16.34 2.23
CA THR A 634 -17.23 16.23 0.99
C THR A 634 -17.62 15.07 0.10
N VAL A 635 -18.43 14.13 0.60
CA VAL A 635 -18.83 12.93 -0.14
C VAL A 635 -19.57 13.29 -1.43
N ARG A 636 -19.20 12.61 -2.51
CA ARG A 636 -19.81 12.78 -3.84
C ARG A 636 -19.99 11.43 -4.53
N ILE A 637 -20.94 11.38 -5.45
CA ILE A 637 -21.13 10.22 -6.31
C ILE A 637 -20.13 10.33 -7.48
N VAL A 638 -19.29 9.32 -7.66
CA VAL A 638 -18.28 9.26 -8.73
C VAL A 638 -18.72 8.38 -9.90
N ASP A 639 -19.70 7.52 -9.68
CA ASP A 639 -20.36 6.72 -10.71
C ASP A 639 -21.79 6.39 -10.26
N HIS A 640 -22.71 6.40 -11.21
CA HIS A 640 -24.11 6.04 -11.02
C HIS A 640 -24.62 5.33 -12.27
N PHE A 641 -25.18 4.14 -12.11
CA PHE A 641 -25.74 3.36 -13.21
C PHE A 641 -26.82 2.41 -12.70
N VAL A 642 -27.66 1.92 -13.62
CA VAL A 642 -28.75 0.98 -13.33
C VAL A 642 -28.49 -0.31 -14.09
N ILE A 643 -28.63 -1.44 -13.42
CA ILE A 643 -28.63 -2.77 -14.04
C ILE A 643 -30.09 -3.22 -14.15
N GLN A 644 -30.58 -3.26 -15.38
CA GLN A 644 -31.96 -3.66 -15.65
C GLN A 644 -32.15 -5.16 -15.49
N ARG A 645 -33.21 -5.56 -14.79
CA ARG A 645 -33.64 -6.96 -14.78
C ARG A 645 -34.51 -7.19 -16.01
N ILE A 646 -34.04 -8.01 -16.96
CA ILE A 646 -34.82 -8.35 -18.14
C ILE A 646 -36.04 -9.16 -17.70
N VAL A 647 -37.22 -8.56 -17.70
CA VAL A 647 -38.50 -9.25 -17.52
C VAL A 647 -38.93 -9.83 -18.89
N PRO A 648 -39.25 -11.13 -19.01
CA PRO A 648 -39.50 -11.79 -20.30
C PRO A 648 -40.65 -11.23 -21.17
N SER A 649 -41.44 -10.27 -20.69
CA SER A 649 -42.61 -9.75 -21.42
C SER A 649 -42.29 -8.84 -22.62
N GLN A 650 -41.02 -8.57 -22.93
CA GLN A 650 -40.61 -7.81 -24.13
C GLN A 650 -39.94 -8.66 -25.23
N ALA A 651 -39.86 -9.99 -25.07
CA ALA A 651 -39.31 -10.88 -26.09
C ALA A 651 -40.33 -11.28 -27.19
N THR A 652 -41.53 -10.70 -27.20
CA THR A 652 -42.55 -10.94 -28.23
C THR A 652 -43.06 -9.65 -28.85
N SER A 653 -42.18 -8.93 -29.56
CA SER A 653 -42.56 -8.03 -30.66
C SER A 653 -41.34 -7.55 -31.45
N SER A 654 -40.69 -8.45 -32.17
CA SER A 654 -39.89 -8.11 -33.36
C SER A 654 -39.72 -9.35 -34.23
#